data_AF-A0A840VFI1-F1
#
_entry.id   AF-A0A840VFI1-F1
#
_cell.length_a   1.000
_cell.length_b   1.000
_cell.length_c   1.000
_cell.angle_alpha   90.00
_cell.angle_beta   90.00
_cell.angle_gamma   90.00
#
_symmetry.space_group_name_H-M   'P 1'
#
loop_
_entity.id
_entity.type
_entity.pdbx_description
1 polymer ?
#
loop_
_entity_poly.entity_id
_entity_poly.type
_entity_poly.pdbx_seq_one_letter_code
_entity_poly.pdbx_strand_id
1 'polypeptide(L)'
;MTRSFRSALEELELDLEADEPPPSRFSHCPGETAALLGYALNTMTALDHTQPEVPQFIRWLASKRVRFGVGEKEFEGLRLNGRQPTSVTPLQWAKLRKVLLRRHQELRETTGPAAAGLAAVCRALGLEAMDAALLGIIFRYRTDNDCERLFDLFSMARGRTSCLRRYSENFAIMLNQPQADVAKRFLPSGALTVSGSIRLDEDGDIMLPDRLRSLIYACGETGESMRAQLLGAPRQAHLPWTAFSHLGEDSEIARALLGAVLDAQGTEAAVHILLYGPPGTGKTEFAATLAKLLGAPLYVIGEADAHGEEPNRSERMNDLLMAQRVSGGERALYLFDEAEDIFRTSPFERSATPKIFIHRLMESARVPVIWAANDITAFSSAVLRRMSLCLEVKLPERSRRAELWCELAEAEGVALDEPMAQDLAGLIPTAPAVARNALRAARLAGGEARTATRVARGLAKAMGHGVLPAPEAAELPGIYDPAYSRADLDLAALVARLTRPGAPRGVSLLLSGPPGTGKSAFARHLAAAMGLGVLQKRGSDIFGSYVGETERNIAAAFAQARDEGKFLIFDEADSLLGGRERAVRNWEVSQVNEMLTWMETHPQPFVCTTNLPEGLDAASLRRFLLHVRFDYLAPAQTARLFAKTFTAPAPERLATLDRLTPADFSRVAKRMVLLDDSVDAARAFSLLAAEMESRLGPARGMGFGRLM
;
A
#
# COMPACT_ATOMS: atom_id res chain seq x y z
N MET A 1 -40.47 -39.07 29.98
CA MET A 1 -41.08 -37.81 30.48
C MET A 1 -41.32 -36.87 29.31
N THR A 2 -42.28 -37.27 28.48
CA THR A 2 -42.55 -36.79 27.12
C THR A 2 -43.82 -35.94 27.12
N ARG A 3 -43.95 -35.04 28.11
CA ARG A 3 -45.16 -34.22 28.32
C ARG A 3 -44.92 -32.72 28.52
N SER A 4 -43.67 -32.24 28.54
CA SER A 4 -43.36 -30.83 28.85
C SER A 4 -43.04 -29.94 27.64
N PHE A 5 -42.89 -30.49 26.43
CA PHE A 5 -42.55 -29.69 25.24
C PHE A 5 -43.78 -29.29 24.40
N ARG A 6 -44.95 -29.92 24.64
CA ARG A 6 -46.19 -29.58 23.93
C ARG A 6 -46.94 -28.40 24.56
N SER A 7 -46.82 -28.18 25.87
CA SER A 7 -47.45 -27.02 26.53
C SER A 7 -46.70 -25.72 26.26
N ALA A 8 -45.38 -25.76 26.09
CA ALA A 8 -44.58 -24.59 25.71
C ALA A 8 -44.88 -24.10 24.27
N LEU A 9 -45.43 -24.95 23.41
CA LEU A 9 -45.90 -24.57 22.07
C LEU A 9 -47.36 -24.06 22.06
N GLU A 10 -48.15 -24.36 23.08
CA GLU A 10 -49.54 -23.87 23.22
C GLU A 10 -49.59 -22.51 23.96
N GLU A 11 -48.58 -22.16 24.76
CA GLU A 11 -48.44 -20.80 25.35
C GLU A 11 -47.81 -19.77 24.39
N LEU A 12 -47.37 -20.18 23.20
CA LEU A 12 -46.84 -19.30 22.14
C LEU A 12 -47.91 -18.84 21.14
N GLU A 13 -49.20 -19.08 21.43
CA GLU A 13 -50.34 -18.72 20.55
C GLU A 13 -51.05 -17.40 20.91
N LEU A 14 -50.57 -16.62 21.89
CA LEU A 14 -51.21 -15.36 22.30
C LEU A 14 -50.16 -14.29 22.62
N ASP A 15 -49.68 -13.61 21.57
CA ASP A 15 -49.29 -12.19 21.53
C ASP A 15 -48.50 -11.93 20.23
N LEU A 16 -49.24 -11.84 19.12
CA LEU A 16 -48.74 -11.35 17.83
C LEU A 16 -49.34 -9.97 17.50
N GLU A 17 -49.40 -9.09 18.50
CA GLU A 17 -49.39 -7.65 18.28
C GLU A 17 -48.02 -7.13 18.73
N ALA A 18 -46.96 -7.63 18.09
CA ALA A 18 -45.66 -7.00 18.17
C ALA A 18 -45.73 -5.72 17.33
N ASP A 19 -45.67 -4.58 18.02
CA ASP A 19 -45.46 -3.22 17.52
C ASP A 19 -44.68 -3.25 16.19
N GLU A 20 -45.39 -3.16 15.06
CA GLU A 20 -44.76 -3.09 13.74
C GLU A 20 -43.98 -1.78 13.69
N PRO A 21 -42.65 -1.79 13.45
CA PRO A 21 -41.92 -0.56 13.22
C PRO A 21 -42.61 0.18 12.04
N PRO A 22 -42.73 1.51 12.09
CA PRO A 22 -43.46 2.26 11.07
C PRO A 22 -42.96 1.85 9.68
N PRO A 23 -43.86 1.66 8.70
CA PRO A 23 -43.47 1.19 7.38
C PRO A 23 -42.38 2.12 6.83
N SER A 24 -41.21 1.57 6.57
CA SER A 24 -40.12 2.32 5.95
C SER A 24 -40.59 2.78 4.57
N ARG A 25 -40.05 3.88 4.03
CA ARG A 25 -40.35 4.29 2.64
C ARG A 25 -40.04 3.20 1.59
N PHE A 26 -39.27 2.19 1.98
CA PHE A 26 -38.85 1.07 1.16
C PHE A 26 -39.55 -0.26 1.45
N SER A 27 -40.41 -0.34 2.48
CA SER A 27 -41.20 -1.53 2.80
C SER A 27 -42.69 -1.18 2.80
N HIS A 28 -43.54 -2.13 2.42
CA HIS A 28 -45.00 -1.93 2.34
C HIS A 28 -45.52 -0.84 1.38
N CYS A 29 -44.67 -0.22 0.56
CA CYS A 29 -45.13 0.70 -0.48
C CYS A 29 -45.82 -0.05 -1.64
N PRO A 30 -46.61 0.64 -2.51
CA PRO A 30 -47.36 -0.02 -3.59
C PRO A 30 -46.51 -0.91 -4.50
N GLY A 31 -45.31 -0.46 -4.88
CA GLY A 31 -44.40 -1.24 -5.73
C GLY A 31 -43.85 -2.50 -5.04
N GLU A 32 -43.55 -2.44 -3.74
CA GLU A 32 -43.08 -3.61 -2.98
C GLU A 32 -44.21 -4.60 -2.71
N THR A 33 -45.42 -4.09 -2.49
CA THR A 33 -46.64 -4.91 -2.43
C THR A 33 -46.92 -5.59 -3.77
N ALA A 34 -46.69 -4.91 -4.91
CA ALA A 34 -46.78 -5.53 -6.22
C ALA A 34 -45.76 -6.68 -6.39
N ALA A 35 -44.50 -6.46 -6.01
CA ALA A 35 -43.47 -7.51 -6.09
C ALA A 35 -43.84 -8.75 -5.26
N LEU A 36 -44.29 -8.55 -4.01
CA LEU A 36 -44.69 -9.64 -3.12
C LEU A 36 -45.94 -10.40 -3.64
N LEU A 37 -46.92 -9.68 -4.21
CA LEU A 37 -48.05 -10.29 -4.91
C LEU A 37 -47.62 -11.11 -6.12
N GLY A 38 -46.63 -10.63 -6.87
CA GLY A 38 -46.01 -11.37 -7.97
C GLY A 38 -45.44 -12.71 -7.50
N TYR A 39 -44.69 -12.71 -6.40
CA TYR A 39 -44.17 -13.96 -5.81
C TYR A 39 -45.28 -14.90 -5.36
N ALA A 40 -46.34 -14.38 -4.72
CA ALA A 40 -47.48 -15.18 -4.32
C ALA A 40 -48.22 -15.81 -5.52
N LEU A 41 -48.39 -15.07 -6.61
CA LEU A 41 -49.01 -15.57 -7.85
C LEU A 41 -48.15 -16.63 -8.56
N ASN A 42 -46.83 -16.45 -8.54
CA ASN A 42 -45.88 -17.44 -9.04
C ASN A 42 -45.96 -18.74 -8.22
N THR A 43 -45.98 -18.64 -6.89
CA THR A 43 -46.22 -19.78 -6.00
C THR A 43 -47.53 -20.48 -6.35
N MET A 44 -48.62 -19.74 -6.54
CA MET A 44 -49.93 -20.34 -6.89
C MET A 44 -49.93 -21.05 -8.25
N THR A 45 -48.96 -20.72 -9.11
CA THR A 45 -48.77 -21.35 -10.42
C THR A 45 -47.84 -22.56 -10.32
N ALA A 46 -46.84 -22.51 -9.45
CA ALA A 46 -45.86 -23.58 -9.25
C ALA A 46 -46.37 -24.73 -8.36
N LEU A 47 -47.27 -24.45 -7.41
CA LEU A 47 -47.81 -25.44 -6.49
C LEU A 47 -49.21 -25.89 -6.90
N ASP A 48 -49.50 -27.18 -6.72
CA ASP A 48 -50.87 -27.70 -6.76
C ASP A 48 -51.57 -27.47 -5.42
N HIS A 49 -52.87 -27.18 -5.46
CA HIS A 49 -53.72 -26.92 -4.29
C HIS A 49 -53.74 -28.03 -3.22
N THR A 50 -53.32 -29.25 -3.56
CA THR A 50 -53.24 -30.39 -2.62
C THR A 50 -51.90 -30.51 -1.90
N GLN A 51 -50.90 -29.71 -2.25
CA GLN A 51 -49.57 -29.81 -1.66
C GLN A 51 -49.55 -29.35 -0.18
N PRO A 52 -48.67 -29.94 0.66
CA PRO A 52 -48.67 -29.73 2.12
C PRO A 52 -48.36 -28.29 2.56
N GLU A 53 -47.75 -27.47 1.71
CA GLU A 53 -47.43 -26.07 1.98
C GLU A 53 -48.63 -25.15 1.81
N VAL A 54 -49.63 -25.54 1.00
CA VAL A 54 -50.78 -24.72 0.62
C VAL A 54 -51.61 -24.23 1.82
N PRO A 55 -51.93 -25.06 2.83
CA PRO A 55 -52.69 -24.61 4.00
C PRO A 55 -51.99 -23.48 4.78
N GLN A 56 -50.66 -23.54 4.89
CA GLN A 56 -49.90 -22.47 5.55
C GLN A 56 -49.83 -21.23 4.66
N PHE A 57 -49.58 -21.40 3.36
CA PHE A 57 -49.52 -20.30 2.40
C PHE A 57 -50.82 -19.48 2.36
N ILE A 58 -51.97 -20.16 2.43
CA ILE A 58 -53.29 -19.51 2.47
C ILE A 58 -53.51 -18.73 3.76
N ARG A 59 -53.06 -19.26 4.91
CA ARG A 59 -53.08 -18.53 6.18
C ARG A 59 -52.19 -17.29 6.13
N TRP A 60 -51.00 -17.40 5.54
CA TRP A 60 -50.13 -16.25 5.30
C TRP A 60 -50.82 -15.21 4.40
N LEU A 61 -51.42 -15.60 3.28
CA LEU A 61 -52.17 -14.70 2.39
C LEU A 61 -53.31 -13.97 3.11
N ALA A 62 -54.08 -14.69 3.93
CA ALA A 62 -55.17 -14.11 4.70
C ALA A 62 -54.67 -13.12 5.77
N SER A 63 -53.51 -13.40 6.38
CA SER A 63 -52.86 -12.50 7.34
C SER A 63 -52.42 -11.17 6.69
N LYS A 64 -52.11 -11.20 5.38
CA LYS A 64 -51.63 -10.03 4.61
C LYS A 64 -52.68 -9.39 3.72
N ARG A 65 -53.97 -9.72 3.91
CA ARG A 65 -55.11 -9.20 3.15
C ARG A 65 -55.17 -7.67 3.09
N VAL A 66 -54.85 -6.99 4.19
CA VAL A 66 -54.87 -5.51 4.28
C VAL A 66 -53.81 -4.93 3.37
N ARG A 67 -52.58 -5.44 3.45
CA ARG A 67 -51.46 -5.04 2.58
C ARG A 67 -51.80 -5.24 1.10
N PHE A 68 -52.40 -6.37 0.75
CA PHE A 68 -52.77 -6.68 -0.64
C PHE A 68 -54.04 -5.96 -1.13
N GLY A 69 -54.79 -5.31 -0.23
CA GLY A 69 -56.10 -4.74 -0.53
C GLY A 69 -57.11 -5.80 -0.99
N VAL A 70 -57.09 -6.97 -0.35
CA VAL A 70 -58.02 -8.08 -0.62
C VAL A 70 -59.07 -8.12 0.49
N GLY A 71 -60.35 -8.15 0.12
CA GLY A 71 -61.45 -8.19 1.07
C GLY A 71 -61.53 -9.51 1.83
N GLU A 72 -61.99 -9.47 3.07
CA GLU A 72 -62.15 -10.65 3.94
C GLU A 72 -63.07 -11.73 3.32
N LYS A 73 -64.11 -11.30 2.60
CA LYS A 73 -65.05 -12.16 1.87
C LYS A 73 -64.39 -13.09 0.85
N GLU A 74 -63.21 -12.75 0.35
CA GLU A 74 -62.50 -13.60 -0.61
C GLU A 74 -61.85 -14.82 0.05
N PHE A 75 -61.74 -14.81 1.39
CA PHE A 75 -61.26 -15.93 2.17
C PHE A 75 -62.38 -16.68 2.92
N GLU A 76 -63.64 -16.25 2.80
CA GLU A 76 -64.79 -16.94 3.39
C GLU A 76 -64.90 -18.38 2.86
N GLY A 77 -65.12 -19.33 3.78
CA GLY A 77 -65.17 -20.76 3.47
C GLY A 77 -63.82 -21.47 3.42
N LEU A 78 -62.71 -20.75 3.57
CA LEU A 78 -61.40 -21.34 3.87
C LEU A 78 -61.28 -21.52 5.38
N ARG A 79 -60.99 -22.73 5.85
CA ARG A 79 -60.81 -23.02 7.29
C ARG A 79 -59.46 -22.45 7.77
N LEU A 80 -59.43 -21.15 8.07
CA LEU A 80 -58.21 -20.44 8.48
C LEU A 80 -57.84 -20.65 9.95
N ASN A 81 -58.84 -20.89 10.81
CA ASN A 81 -58.65 -21.06 12.26
C ASN A 81 -59.00 -22.50 12.68
N GLY A 82 -58.01 -23.28 13.13
CA GLY A 82 -58.20 -24.62 13.69
C GLY A 82 -56.98 -25.54 13.58
N ARG A 83 -56.95 -26.60 14.41
CA ARG A 83 -55.91 -27.65 14.43
C ARG A 83 -55.92 -28.58 13.19
N GLN A 84 -56.94 -28.49 12.34
CA GLN A 84 -57.06 -29.31 11.12
C GLN A 84 -56.49 -28.56 9.91
N PRO A 85 -55.83 -29.25 8.95
CA PRO A 85 -55.26 -28.62 7.78
C PRO A 85 -56.34 -27.95 6.92
N THR A 86 -56.12 -26.69 6.55
CA THR A 86 -56.97 -25.93 5.61
C THR A 86 -56.99 -26.65 4.27
N SER A 87 -58.07 -27.38 3.95
CA SER A 87 -58.26 -27.94 2.61
C SER A 87 -58.85 -26.88 1.68
N VAL A 88 -58.22 -26.70 0.51
CA VAL A 88 -58.66 -25.72 -0.50
C VAL A 88 -59.16 -26.48 -1.70
N THR A 89 -60.36 -26.16 -2.19
CA THR A 89 -60.87 -26.75 -3.43
C THR A 89 -60.21 -26.12 -4.66
N PRO A 90 -60.16 -26.80 -5.82
CA PRO A 90 -59.66 -26.22 -7.07
C PRO A 90 -60.36 -24.90 -7.43
N LEU A 91 -61.67 -24.81 -7.18
CA LEU A 91 -62.48 -23.62 -7.46
C LEU A 91 -62.09 -22.45 -6.56
N GLN A 92 -61.88 -22.70 -5.26
CA GLN A 92 -61.41 -21.68 -4.31
C GLN A 92 -60.00 -21.20 -4.67
N TRP A 93 -59.09 -22.12 -5.04
CA TRP A 93 -57.74 -21.79 -5.49
C TRP A 93 -57.74 -20.89 -6.73
N ALA A 94 -58.53 -21.26 -7.75
CA ALA A 94 -58.67 -20.49 -8.98
C ALA A 94 -59.31 -19.10 -8.74
N LYS A 95 -60.33 -19.03 -7.88
CA LYS A 95 -60.99 -17.76 -7.49
C LYS A 95 -59.98 -16.82 -6.83
N LEU A 96 -59.25 -17.30 -5.82
CA LEU A 96 -58.26 -16.51 -5.10
C LEU A 96 -57.15 -16.01 -6.02
N ARG A 97 -56.63 -16.90 -6.90
CA ARG A 97 -55.62 -16.51 -7.91
C ARG A 97 -56.12 -15.39 -8.82
N LYS A 98 -57.38 -15.44 -9.25
CA LYS A 98 -57.98 -14.39 -10.10
C LYS A 98 -58.06 -13.04 -9.39
N VAL A 99 -58.41 -13.04 -8.10
CA VAL A 99 -58.47 -11.81 -7.29
C VAL A 99 -57.07 -11.21 -7.12
N LEU A 100 -56.08 -12.04 -6.74
CA LEU A 100 -54.70 -11.60 -6.57
C LEU A 100 -54.10 -11.09 -7.89
N LEU A 101 -54.41 -11.74 -9.03
CA LEU A 101 -53.94 -11.31 -10.35
C LEU A 101 -54.45 -9.90 -10.69
N ARG A 102 -55.73 -9.63 -10.42
CA ARG A 102 -56.31 -8.30 -10.62
C ARG A 102 -55.61 -7.25 -9.75
N ARG A 103 -55.41 -7.52 -8.45
CA ARG A 103 -54.70 -6.61 -7.53
C ARG A 103 -53.26 -6.37 -7.95
N HIS A 104 -52.57 -7.40 -8.42
CA HIS A 104 -51.22 -7.28 -8.94
C HIS A 104 -51.17 -6.37 -10.18
N GLN A 105 -52.12 -6.52 -11.11
CA GLN A 105 -52.21 -5.63 -12.29
C GLN A 105 -52.46 -4.18 -11.92
N GLU A 106 -53.34 -3.92 -10.94
CA GLU A 106 -53.64 -2.57 -10.44
C GLU A 106 -52.41 -1.89 -9.78
N LEU A 107 -51.51 -2.65 -9.16
CA LEU A 107 -50.32 -2.14 -8.47
C LEU A 107 -49.04 -2.15 -9.32
N ARG A 108 -49.01 -2.88 -10.44
CA ARG A 108 -47.80 -3.10 -11.24
C ARG A 108 -47.25 -1.82 -11.88
N GLU A 109 -48.10 -0.82 -12.08
CA GLU A 109 -47.70 0.47 -12.68
C GLU A 109 -46.99 1.40 -11.67
N THR A 110 -47.14 1.15 -10.36
CA THR A 110 -46.41 1.89 -9.32
C THR A 110 -45.02 1.33 -9.10
N THR A 111 -43.99 2.08 -9.49
CA THR A 111 -42.59 1.71 -9.20
C THR A 111 -42.18 2.31 -7.86
N GLY A 112 -41.85 1.47 -6.89
CA GLY A 112 -41.33 1.91 -5.59
C GLY A 112 -39.83 2.24 -5.63
N PRO A 113 -39.29 2.98 -4.65
CA PRO A 113 -37.89 3.36 -4.62
C PRO A 113 -36.94 2.14 -4.52
N ALA A 114 -37.32 1.08 -3.78
CA ALA A 114 -36.55 -0.16 -3.72
C ALA A 114 -36.51 -0.89 -5.08
N ALA A 115 -37.63 -0.98 -5.79
CA ALA A 115 -37.68 -1.53 -7.15
C ALA A 115 -36.84 -0.70 -8.15
N ALA A 116 -36.91 0.63 -8.08
CA ALA A 116 -36.10 1.52 -8.92
C ALA A 116 -34.60 1.35 -8.64
N GLY A 117 -34.21 1.31 -7.37
CA GLY A 117 -32.84 1.08 -6.92
C GLY A 117 -32.30 -0.29 -7.34
N LEU A 118 -33.07 -1.36 -7.13
CA LEU A 118 -32.73 -2.71 -7.60
C LEU A 118 -32.52 -2.73 -9.11
N ALA A 119 -33.41 -2.09 -9.88
CA ALA A 119 -33.28 -2.02 -11.33
C ALA A 119 -32.02 -1.25 -11.76
N ALA A 120 -31.69 -0.14 -11.08
CA ALA A 120 -30.47 0.62 -11.34
C ALA A 120 -29.20 -0.20 -11.07
N VAL A 121 -29.14 -0.88 -9.93
CA VAL A 121 -28.03 -1.75 -9.53
C VAL A 121 -27.90 -2.96 -10.47
N CYS A 122 -28.99 -3.65 -10.78
CA CYS A 122 -28.96 -4.80 -11.68
C CYS A 122 -28.47 -4.41 -13.09
N ARG A 123 -28.93 -3.26 -13.62
CA ARG A 123 -28.45 -2.74 -14.91
C ARG A 123 -26.96 -2.42 -14.85
N ALA A 124 -26.51 -1.74 -13.80
CA ALA A 124 -25.12 -1.33 -13.66
C ALA A 124 -24.16 -2.53 -13.51
N LEU A 125 -24.60 -3.60 -12.84
CA LEU A 125 -23.83 -4.84 -12.70
C LEU A 125 -23.94 -5.78 -13.90
N GLY A 126 -24.79 -5.45 -14.89
CA GLY A 126 -25.03 -6.28 -16.06
C GLY A 126 -25.69 -7.61 -15.73
N LEU A 127 -26.57 -7.64 -14.73
CA LEU A 127 -27.29 -8.84 -14.32
C LEU A 127 -28.43 -9.14 -15.31
N GLU A 128 -28.53 -10.41 -15.74
CA GLU A 128 -29.64 -10.88 -16.58
C GLU A 128 -30.96 -10.86 -15.80
N ALA A 129 -32.08 -10.99 -16.52
CA ALA A 129 -33.42 -10.95 -15.92
C ALA A 129 -33.59 -11.97 -14.76
N MET A 130 -33.02 -13.18 -14.89
CA MET A 130 -33.08 -14.19 -13.83
C MET A 130 -32.24 -13.78 -12.61
N ASP A 131 -31.02 -13.29 -12.83
CA ASP A 131 -30.12 -12.86 -11.76
C ASP A 131 -30.71 -11.66 -11.01
N ALA A 132 -31.30 -10.70 -11.73
CA ALA A 132 -32.01 -9.57 -11.17
C ALA A 132 -33.23 -10.00 -10.31
N ALA A 133 -33.99 -10.99 -10.78
CA ALA A 133 -35.13 -11.52 -10.04
C ALA A 133 -34.70 -12.24 -8.74
N LEU A 134 -33.63 -13.03 -8.80
CA LEU A 134 -33.05 -13.68 -7.62
C LEU A 134 -32.51 -12.65 -6.61
N LEU A 135 -31.76 -11.65 -7.06
CA LEU A 135 -31.29 -10.56 -6.21
C LEU A 135 -32.47 -9.80 -5.58
N GLY A 136 -33.56 -9.64 -6.33
CA GLY A 136 -34.79 -9.04 -5.84
C GLY A 136 -35.47 -9.81 -4.70
N ILE A 137 -35.42 -11.15 -4.69
CA ILE A 137 -35.89 -11.98 -3.56
C ILE A 137 -34.91 -11.87 -2.40
N ILE A 138 -33.59 -11.97 -2.64
CA ILE A 138 -32.55 -11.93 -1.62
C ILE A 138 -32.59 -10.59 -0.85
N PHE A 139 -32.73 -9.48 -1.58
CA PHE A 139 -32.90 -8.16 -1.00
C PHE A 139 -34.15 -8.08 -0.12
N ARG A 140 -35.29 -8.54 -0.63
CA ARG A 140 -36.58 -8.48 0.10
C ARG A 140 -36.63 -9.42 1.29
N TYR A 141 -36.00 -10.59 1.22
CA TYR A 141 -35.86 -11.48 2.37
C TYR A 141 -35.19 -10.78 3.56
N ARG A 142 -34.25 -9.86 3.31
CA ARG A 142 -33.52 -9.13 4.35
C ARG A 142 -34.17 -7.80 4.76
N THR A 143 -35.19 -7.33 4.04
CA THR A 143 -35.74 -5.97 4.18
C THR A 143 -37.25 -5.91 4.35
N ASP A 144 -37.96 -7.00 4.06
CA ASP A 144 -39.41 -7.12 4.14
C ASP A 144 -39.81 -8.41 4.88
N ASN A 145 -40.28 -8.25 6.11
CA ASN A 145 -40.70 -9.34 7.00
C ASN A 145 -41.77 -10.25 6.36
N ASP A 146 -42.63 -9.73 5.48
CA ASP A 146 -43.66 -10.55 4.84
C ASP A 146 -43.05 -11.47 3.77
N CYS A 147 -42.01 -10.99 3.08
CA CYS A 147 -41.26 -11.77 2.12
C CYS A 147 -40.41 -12.84 2.81
N GLU A 148 -39.76 -12.50 3.93
CA GLU A 148 -39.03 -13.45 4.78
C GLU A 148 -39.95 -14.58 5.26
N ARG A 149 -41.08 -14.23 5.88
CA ARG A 149 -42.08 -15.20 6.36
C ARG A 149 -42.62 -16.08 5.24
N LEU A 150 -42.85 -15.53 4.05
CA LEU A 150 -43.27 -16.33 2.89
C LEU A 150 -42.20 -17.35 2.48
N PHE A 151 -40.94 -16.92 2.43
CA PHE A 151 -39.83 -17.80 2.07
C PHE A 151 -39.63 -18.91 3.10
N ASP A 152 -39.62 -18.55 4.38
CA ASP A 152 -39.40 -19.49 5.49
C ASP A 152 -40.55 -20.48 5.66
N LEU A 153 -41.79 -20.07 5.37
CA LEU A 153 -42.94 -20.95 5.34
C LEU A 153 -42.71 -22.16 4.42
N PHE A 154 -42.15 -21.95 3.22
CA PHE A 154 -41.85 -23.05 2.31
C PHE A 154 -40.73 -23.95 2.80
N SER A 155 -39.76 -23.39 3.51
CA SER A 155 -38.70 -24.18 4.17
C SER A 155 -39.31 -25.06 5.27
N MET A 156 -40.08 -24.47 6.17
CA MET A 156 -40.70 -25.16 7.31
C MET A 156 -41.69 -26.24 6.87
N ALA A 157 -42.55 -25.94 5.91
CA ALA A 157 -43.52 -26.90 5.40
C ALA A 157 -42.88 -28.11 4.71
N ARG A 158 -41.62 -27.99 4.26
CA ARG A 158 -40.80 -29.08 3.72
C ARG A 158 -39.83 -29.70 4.74
N GLY A 159 -39.97 -29.36 6.03
CA GLY A 159 -39.12 -29.87 7.10
C GLY A 159 -37.66 -29.38 7.04
N ARG A 160 -37.40 -28.26 6.38
CA ARG A 160 -36.08 -27.63 6.26
C ARG A 160 -35.95 -26.45 7.22
N THR A 161 -34.72 -26.08 7.54
CA THR A 161 -34.39 -24.91 8.37
C THR A 161 -34.75 -23.60 7.65
N SER A 162 -35.34 -22.65 8.37
CA SER A 162 -35.63 -21.30 7.89
C SER A 162 -34.33 -20.50 7.72
N CYS A 163 -33.77 -20.55 6.52
CA CYS A 163 -32.51 -19.87 6.18
C CYS A 163 -32.45 -19.58 4.68
N LEU A 164 -31.83 -18.46 4.33
CA LEU A 164 -31.60 -18.06 2.94
C LEU A 164 -30.41 -18.83 2.35
N ARG A 165 -30.63 -20.10 1.97
CA ARG A 165 -29.57 -20.95 1.40
C ARG A 165 -29.56 -21.01 -0.12
N ARG A 166 -28.35 -21.15 -0.67
CA ARG A 166 -28.14 -21.56 -2.07
C ARG A 166 -28.82 -22.91 -2.33
N TYR A 167 -29.43 -23.07 -3.51
CA TYR A 167 -30.21 -24.24 -3.93
C TYR A 167 -31.55 -24.46 -3.22
N SER A 168 -32.07 -23.48 -2.48
CA SER A 168 -33.45 -23.57 -2.01
C SER A 168 -34.43 -23.62 -3.19
N GLU A 169 -35.31 -24.63 -3.21
CA GLU A 169 -36.44 -24.72 -4.16
C GLU A 169 -37.41 -23.54 -4.02
N ASN A 170 -37.37 -22.81 -2.90
CA ASN A 170 -38.22 -21.66 -2.66
C ASN A 170 -38.01 -20.58 -3.72
N PHE A 171 -36.76 -20.38 -4.19
CA PHE A 171 -36.48 -19.45 -5.29
C PHE A 171 -37.18 -19.87 -6.59
N ALA A 172 -37.12 -21.17 -6.94
CA ALA A 172 -37.79 -21.71 -8.11
C ALA A 172 -39.32 -21.57 -8.02
N ILE A 173 -39.90 -21.80 -6.83
CA ILE A 173 -41.33 -21.64 -6.58
C ILE A 173 -41.76 -20.17 -6.71
N MET A 174 -41.06 -19.26 -6.02
CA MET A 174 -41.40 -17.84 -5.99
C MET A 174 -41.15 -17.12 -7.32
N LEU A 175 -40.23 -17.62 -8.15
CA LEU A 175 -39.99 -17.10 -9.50
C LEU A 175 -40.78 -17.86 -10.58
N ASN A 176 -41.37 -19.01 -10.24
CA ASN A 176 -41.96 -19.96 -11.19
C ASN A 176 -40.97 -20.33 -12.31
N GLN A 177 -39.77 -20.79 -11.92
CA GLN A 177 -38.66 -21.11 -12.83
C GLN A 177 -38.11 -22.51 -12.53
N PRO A 178 -37.48 -23.20 -13.50
CA PRO A 178 -36.87 -24.50 -13.25
C PRO A 178 -35.74 -24.42 -12.21
N GLN A 179 -35.75 -25.34 -11.24
CA GLN A 179 -34.74 -25.39 -10.17
C GLN A 179 -33.31 -25.50 -10.71
N ALA A 180 -33.12 -26.25 -11.80
CA ALA A 180 -31.80 -26.41 -12.43
C ALA A 180 -31.23 -25.08 -12.93
N ASP A 181 -32.07 -24.15 -13.41
CA ASP A 181 -31.61 -22.87 -13.94
C ASP A 181 -31.34 -21.86 -12.83
N VAL A 182 -32.14 -21.88 -11.77
CA VAL A 182 -31.88 -21.12 -10.53
C VAL A 182 -30.57 -21.57 -9.88
N ALA A 183 -30.35 -22.87 -9.74
CA ALA A 183 -29.15 -23.43 -9.10
C ALA A 183 -27.85 -22.98 -9.78
N LYS A 184 -27.82 -22.91 -11.12
CA LYS A 184 -26.65 -22.46 -11.90
C LYS A 184 -26.23 -21.03 -11.56
N ARG A 185 -27.17 -20.15 -11.18
CA ARG A 185 -26.89 -18.74 -10.89
C ARG A 185 -26.10 -18.53 -9.59
N PHE A 186 -26.19 -19.47 -8.65
CA PHE A 186 -25.45 -19.46 -7.38
C PHE A 186 -24.09 -20.17 -7.44
N LEU A 187 -23.68 -20.66 -8.61
CA LEU A 187 -22.34 -21.21 -8.77
C LEU A 187 -21.28 -20.13 -8.49
N PRO A 188 -20.05 -20.50 -8.09
CA PRO A 188 -18.97 -19.54 -7.90
C PRO A 188 -18.66 -18.70 -9.14
N SER A 189 -18.96 -19.22 -10.34
CA SER A 189 -18.82 -18.52 -11.64
C SER A 189 -20.07 -17.75 -12.07
N GLY A 190 -21.18 -17.87 -11.31
CA GLY A 190 -22.44 -17.20 -11.61
C GLY A 190 -22.33 -15.68 -11.44
N ALA A 191 -23.15 -14.95 -12.20
CA ALA A 191 -23.09 -13.49 -12.26
C ALA A 191 -23.21 -12.85 -10.88
N LEU A 192 -24.13 -13.32 -10.03
CA LEU A 192 -24.37 -12.81 -8.67
C LEU A 192 -23.14 -12.92 -7.75
N THR A 193 -22.38 -14.02 -7.87
CA THR A 193 -21.20 -14.27 -7.05
C THR A 193 -20.00 -13.48 -7.58
N VAL A 194 -19.82 -13.45 -8.91
CA VAL A 194 -18.68 -12.78 -9.54
C VAL A 194 -18.81 -11.25 -9.48
N SER A 195 -20.02 -10.70 -9.52
CA SER A 195 -20.26 -9.26 -9.35
C SER A 195 -20.08 -8.78 -7.91
N GLY A 196 -19.91 -9.69 -6.93
CA GLY A 196 -19.94 -9.35 -5.51
C GLY A 196 -21.34 -9.04 -4.97
N SER A 197 -22.39 -9.23 -5.78
CA SER A 197 -23.77 -8.93 -5.36
C SER A 197 -24.22 -9.76 -4.16
N ILE A 198 -23.68 -10.97 -4.03
CA ILE A 198 -23.91 -11.85 -2.89
C ILE A 198 -22.60 -12.48 -2.44
N ARG A 199 -22.56 -12.91 -1.17
CA ARG A 199 -21.54 -13.81 -0.65
C ARG A 199 -22.20 -15.12 -0.21
N LEU A 200 -21.45 -16.21 -0.34
CA LEU A 200 -21.83 -17.53 0.11
C LEU A 200 -20.82 -17.97 1.17
N ASP A 201 -21.30 -18.40 2.32
CA ASP A 201 -20.45 -19.05 3.32
C ASP A 201 -20.25 -20.55 3.03
N GLU A 202 -19.56 -21.25 3.94
CA GLU A 202 -19.25 -22.67 3.81
C GLU A 202 -20.52 -23.53 3.80
N ASP A 203 -21.51 -23.15 4.60
CA ASP A 203 -22.82 -23.81 4.70
C ASP A 203 -23.73 -23.49 3.51
N GLY A 204 -23.36 -22.49 2.71
CA GLY A 204 -24.09 -22.02 1.55
C GLY A 204 -25.20 -21.03 1.88
N ASP A 205 -25.19 -20.43 3.06
CA ASP A 205 -26.07 -19.31 3.39
C ASP A 205 -25.67 -18.10 2.55
N ILE A 206 -26.70 -17.40 2.06
CA ILE A 206 -26.56 -16.24 1.19
C ILE A 206 -26.52 -14.99 2.08
N MET A 207 -25.41 -14.27 1.97
CA MET A 207 -25.21 -12.99 2.62
C MET A 207 -25.34 -11.86 1.60
N LEU A 208 -26.25 -10.92 1.87
CA LEU A 208 -26.35 -9.68 1.11
C LEU A 208 -25.36 -8.67 1.72
N PRO A 209 -24.39 -8.16 0.94
CA PRO A 209 -23.49 -7.13 1.44
C PRO A 209 -24.24 -5.85 1.82
N ASP A 210 -23.97 -5.30 3.00
CA ASP A 210 -24.60 -4.06 3.47
C ASP A 210 -24.36 -2.89 2.51
N ARG A 211 -23.17 -2.82 1.94
CA ARG A 211 -22.81 -1.82 0.92
C ARG A 211 -23.71 -1.88 -0.32
N LEU A 212 -24.05 -3.07 -0.82
CA LEU A 212 -24.99 -3.21 -1.93
C LEU A 212 -26.41 -2.79 -1.54
N ARG A 213 -26.84 -3.14 -0.32
CA ARG A 213 -28.14 -2.73 0.23
C ARG A 213 -28.24 -1.20 0.31
N SER A 214 -27.20 -0.52 0.79
CA SER A 214 -27.14 0.95 0.81
C SER A 214 -27.14 1.56 -0.59
N LEU A 215 -26.43 0.97 -1.56
CA LEU A 215 -26.45 1.44 -2.94
C LEU A 215 -27.84 1.31 -3.58
N ILE A 216 -28.57 0.22 -3.30
CA ILE A 216 -29.96 0.05 -3.76
C ILE A 216 -30.84 1.18 -3.21
N TYR A 217 -30.74 1.48 -1.92
CA TYR A 217 -31.51 2.56 -1.30
C TYR A 217 -31.14 3.92 -1.88
N ALA A 218 -29.85 4.24 -1.97
CA ALA A 218 -29.37 5.51 -2.48
C ALA A 218 -29.77 5.74 -3.95
N CYS A 219 -29.64 4.73 -4.82
CA CYS A 219 -30.08 4.81 -6.20
C CYS A 219 -31.60 5.01 -6.30
N GLY A 220 -32.37 4.35 -5.42
CA GLY A 220 -33.82 4.46 -5.37
C GLY A 220 -34.33 5.82 -4.91
N GLU A 221 -33.63 6.46 -3.98
CA GLU A 221 -33.96 7.78 -3.43
C GLU A 221 -33.54 8.94 -4.33
N THR A 222 -32.29 8.90 -4.79
CA THR A 222 -31.69 10.01 -5.55
C THR A 222 -31.99 9.94 -7.04
N GLY A 223 -32.30 8.75 -7.56
CA GLY A 223 -32.36 8.47 -8.99
C GLY A 223 -30.99 8.45 -9.68
N GLU A 224 -29.89 8.63 -8.94
CA GLU A 224 -28.55 8.57 -9.48
C GLU A 224 -28.14 7.15 -9.85
N SER A 225 -27.15 7.04 -10.74
CA SER A 225 -26.60 5.74 -11.13
C SER A 225 -25.80 5.11 -9.99
N MET A 226 -25.80 3.77 -9.92
CA MET A 226 -24.95 3.01 -8.99
C MET A 226 -23.48 3.41 -9.12
N ARG A 227 -23.02 3.72 -10.33
CA ARG A 227 -21.63 4.15 -10.57
C ARG A 227 -21.28 5.43 -9.82
N ALA A 228 -22.14 6.45 -9.93
CA ALA A 228 -21.92 7.74 -9.26
C ALA A 228 -21.88 7.56 -7.73
N GLN A 229 -22.81 6.75 -7.20
CA GLN A 229 -22.91 6.43 -5.78
C GLN A 229 -21.73 5.59 -5.26
N LEU A 230 -21.21 4.67 -6.07
CA LEU A 230 -20.11 3.78 -5.69
C LEU A 230 -18.73 4.44 -5.80
N LEU A 231 -18.46 5.14 -6.91
CA LEU A 231 -17.13 5.67 -7.21
C LEU A 231 -16.89 7.08 -6.64
N GLY A 232 -17.95 7.84 -6.38
CA GLY A 232 -17.83 9.22 -5.91
C GLY A 232 -17.09 10.13 -6.91
N ALA A 233 -16.40 11.14 -6.37
CA ALA A 233 -15.61 12.08 -7.16
C ALA A 233 -14.20 11.55 -7.43
N PRO A 234 -13.64 11.78 -8.63
CA PRO A 234 -12.28 11.36 -8.94
C PRO A 234 -11.26 12.14 -8.12
N ARG A 235 -10.18 11.48 -7.72
CA ARG A 235 -9.07 12.07 -6.98
C ARG A 235 -8.28 13.03 -7.87
N GLN A 236 -8.01 14.22 -7.33
CA GLN A 236 -7.22 15.23 -8.02
C GLN A 236 -5.73 15.06 -7.75
N ALA A 237 -4.92 15.32 -8.79
CA ALA A 237 -3.48 15.39 -8.67
C ALA A 237 -3.05 16.81 -8.30
N HIS A 238 -2.14 16.90 -7.35
CA HIS A 238 -1.63 18.12 -6.78
C HIS A 238 -0.11 18.30 -6.99
N LEU A 239 0.60 17.29 -7.50
CA LEU A 239 2.00 17.38 -7.92
C LEU A 239 2.13 17.30 -9.45
N PRO A 240 3.16 17.94 -10.03
CA PRO A 240 3.49 17.77 -11.45
C PRO A 240 4.18 16.42 -11.70
N TRP A 241 4.16 15.95 -12.95
CA TRP A 241 4.85 14.71 -13.34
C TRP A 241 6.36 14.76 -13.03
N THR A 242 6.98 15.93 -13.19
CA THR A 242 8.39 16.17 -12.89
C THR A 242 8.76 15.87 -11.43
N ALA A 243 7.82 15.94 -10.48
CA ALA A 243 8.05 15.58 -9.08
C ALA A 243 8.43 14.10 -8.89
N PHE A 244 8.19 13.26 -9.89
CA PHE A 244 8.45 11.82 -9.85
C PHE A 244 9.53 11.36 -10.84
N SER A 245 10.31 12.29 -11.41
CA SER A 245 11.39 11.98 -12.37
C SER A 245 12.45 11.03 -11.82
N HIS A 246 12.65 11.02 -10.49
CA HIS A 246 13.59 10.12 -9.80
C HIS A 246 13.19 8.65 -9.87
N LEU A 247 11.92 8.33 -10.21
CA LEU A 247 11.47 6.96 -10.43
C LEU A 247 11.96 6.39 -11.78
N GLY A 248 12.50 7.24 -12.66
CA GLY A 248 13.19 6.82 -13.88
C GLY A 248 12.30 6.04 -14.86
N GLU A 249 12.90 5.04 -15.51
CA GLU A 249 12.30 4.26 -16.59
C GLU A 249 11.02 3.53 -16.17
N ASP A 250 10.95 3.02 -14.94
CA ASP A 250 9.78 2.30 -14.42
C ASP A 250 8.51 3.17 -14.46
N SER A 251 8.63 4.48 -14.20
CA SER A 251 7.50 5.41 -14.25
C SER A 251 7.00 5.65 -15.68
N GLU A 252 7.90 5.65 -16.65
CA GLU A 252 7.56 5.77 -18.07
C GLU A 252 6.94 4.47 -18.61
N ILE A 253 7.42 3.30 -18.15
CA ILE A 253 6.79 2.00 -18.44
C ILE A 253 5.37 1.97 -17.88
N ALA A 254 5.16 2.40 -16.63
CA ALA A 254 3.83 2.48 -16.03
C ALA A 254 2.88 3.36 -16.87
N ARG A 255 3.37 4.52 -17.32
CA ARG A 255 2.63 5.43 -18.20
C ARG A 255 2.30 4.81 -19.54
N ALA A 256 3.26 4.17 -20.19
CA ALA A 256 3.05 3.51 -21.48
C ALA A 256 2.04 2.36 -21.39
N LEU A 257 2.17 1.50 -20.37
CA LEU A 257 1.27 0.36 -20.14
C LEU A 257 -0.17 0.80 -19.89
N LEU A 258 -0.38 1.72 -18.94
CA LEU A 258 -1.73 2.23 -18.66
C LEU A 258 -2.30 2.99 -19.85
N GLY A 259 -1.50 3.82 -20.53
CA GLY A 259 -1.93 4.55 -21.72
C GLY A 259 -2.42 3.61 -22.82
N ALA A 260 -1.65 2.57 -23.14
CA ALA A 260 -2.01 1.60 -24.17
C ALA A 260 -3.35 0.90 -23.86
N VAL A 261 -3.57 0.48 -22.60
CA VAL A 261 -4.82 -0.20 -22.20
C VAL A 261 -6.00 0.76 -22.19
N LEU A 262 -5.80 2.00 -21.75
CA LEU A 262 -6.84 3.04 -21.78
C LEU A 262 -7.24 3.41 -23.22
N ASP A 263 -6.28 3.45 -24.14
CA ASP A 263 -6.51 3.75 -25.56
C ASP A 263 -7.13 2.56 -26.32
N ALA A 264 -6.91 1.32 -25.84
CA ALA A 264 -7.52 0.11 -26.39
C ALA A 264 -9.03 -0.02 -26.09
N GLN A 265 -9.62 0.87 -25.27
CA GLN A 265 -11.06 0.94 -24.99
C GLN A 265 -11.72 -0.42 -24.67
N GLY A 266 -11.01 -1.27 -23.92
CA GLY A 266 -11.52 -2.58 -23.46
C GLY A 266 -11.35 -3.74 -24.43
N THR A 267 -10.58 -3.60 -25.53
CA THR A 267 -10.18 -4.74 -26.37
C THR A 267 -9.03 -5.55 -25.76
N GLU A 268 -8.22 -4.92 -24.92
CA GLU A 268 -7.15 -5.55 -24.16
C GLU A 268 -7.59 -5.83 -22.72
N ALA A 269 -7.01 -6.87 -22.11
CA ALA A 269 -7.23 -7.15 -20.70
C ALA A 269 -6.68 -6.01 -19.83
N ALA A 270 -7.36 -5.69 -18.73
CA ALA A 270 -6.86 -4.66 -17.82
C ALA A 270 -5.54 -5.08 -17.18
N VAL A 271 -4.68 -4.09 -16.94
CA VAL A 271 -3.39 -4.28 -16.28
C VAL A 271 -3.47 -3.94 -14.80
N HIS A 272 -2.62 -4.58 -14.02
CA HIS A 272 -2.47 -4.33 -12.59
C HIS A 272 -1.07 -3.80 -12.32
N ILE A 273 -0.96 -2.60 -11.75
CA ILE A 273 0.30 -2.00 -11.35
C ILE A 273 0.38 -1.97 -9.84
N LEU A 274 1.46 -2.50 -9.26
CA LEU A 274 1.74 -2.41 -7.83
C LEU A 274 2.74 -1.28 -7.58
N LEU A 275 2.35 -0.28 -6.81
CA LEU A 275 3.21 0.73 -6.23
C LEU A 275 3.56 0.33 -4.80
N TYR A 276 4.83 0.10 -4.51
CA TYR A 276 5.26 -0.27 -3.15
C TYR A 276 6.37 0.65 -2.64
N GLY A 277 6.53 0.76 -1.33
CA GLY A 277 7.59 1.55 -0.71
C GLY A 277 7.16 2.13 0.62
N PRO A 278 8.06 2.76 1.38
CA PRO A 278 7.78 3.29 2.71
C PRO A 278 6.53 4.18 2.79
N PRO A 279 5.89 4.30 3.96
CA PRO A 279 4.77 5.21 4.13
C PRO A 279 5.20 6.65 3.83
N GLY A 280 4.33 7.38 3.13
CA GLY A 280 4.58 8.77 2.79
C GLY A 280 5.46 9.00 1.55
N THR A 281 5.94 7.99 0.83
CA THR A 281 6.73 8.23 -0.40
C THR A 281 5.94 8.84 -1.58
N GLY A 282 4.63 9.02 -1.43
CA GLY A 282 3.77 9.67 -2.42
C GLY A 282 3.11 8.72 -3.42
N LYS A 283 2.98 7.43 -3.11
CA LYS A 283 2.33 6.42 -3.97
C LYS A 283 0.97 6.86 -4.53
N THR A 284 0.07 7.30 -3.66
CA THR A 284 -1.27 7.79 -4.00
C THR A 284 -1.22 9.04 -4.89
N GLU A 285 -0.25 9.92 -4.65
CA GLU A 285 -0.06 11.17 -5.40
C GLU A 285 0.56 10.91 -6.78
N PHE A 286 1.48 9.93 -6.88
CA PHE A 286 2.01 9.44 -8.14
C PHE A 286 0.89 8.86 -9.01
N ALA A 287 0.04 8.01 -8.45
CA ALA A 287 -1.12 7.45 -9.16
C ALA A 287 -2.05 8.55 -9.68
N ALA A 288 -2.37 9.56 -8.86
CA ALA A 288 -3.20 10.69 -9.28
C ALA A 288 -2.55 11.50 -10.40
N THR A 289 -1.25 11.78 -10.29
CA THR A 289 -0.48 12.53 -11.29
C THR A 289 -0.41 11.78 -12.62
N LEU A 290 -0.18 10.46 -12.55
CA LEU A 290 -0.17 9.57 -13.70
C LEU A 290 -1.53 9.54 -14.42
N ALA A 291 -2.62 9.44 -13.66
CA ALA A 291 -3.97 9.48 -14.20
C ALA A 291 -4.29 10.82 -14.90
N LYS A 292 -3.92 11.94 -14.27
CA LYS A 292 -4.05 13.29 -14.88
C LYS A 292 -3.27 13.40 -16.18
N LEU A 293 -2.03 12.90 -16.23
CA LEU A 293 -1.20 12.90 -17.43
C LEU A 293 -1.81 12.05 -18.57
N LEU A 294 -2.45 10.94 -18.22
CA LEU A 294 -3.14 10.06 -19.16
C LEU A 294 -4.55 10.54 -19.53
N GLY A 295 -5.01 11.68 -18.99
CA GLY A 295 -6.36 12.20 -19.24
C GLY A 295 -7.48 11.27 -18.77
N ALA A 296 -7.23 10.49 -17.71
CA ALA A 296 -8.21 9.55 -17.14
C ALA A 296 -8.55 9.94 -15.69
N PRO A 297 -9.83 9.89 -15.28
CA PRO A 297 -10.21 10.03 -13.88
C PRO A 297 -9.68 8.85 -13.05
N LEU A 298 -9.09 9.18 -11.89
CA LEU A 298 -8.68 8.19 -10.89
C LEU A 298 -9.74 8.10 -9.80
N TYR A 299 -10.30 6.92 -9.57
CA TYR A 299 -11.22 6.69 -8.46
C TYR A 299 -10.53 5.85 -7.38
N VAL A 300 -10.60 6.31 -6.13
CA VAL A 300 -10.10 5.52 -4.99
C VAL A 300 -11.23 4.62 -4.51
N ILE A 301 -10.95 3.33 -4.37
CA ILE A 301 -11.98 2.33 -4.08
C ILE A 301 -11.88 1.86 -2.62
N GLY A 302 -13.03 1.81 -1.94
CA GLY A 302 -13.13 1.31 -0.57
C GLY A 302 -12.50 2.23 0.47
N GLU A 303 -12.71 3.54 0.36
CA GLU A 303 -12.31 4.54 1.39
C GLU A 303 -13.27 4.58 2.58
N ALA A 304 -14.55 4.27 2.37
CA ALA A 304 -15.58 4.31 3.40
C ALA A 304 -16.61 3.20 3.20
N ASP A 305 -17.18 2.71 4.30
CA ASP A 305 -18.24 1.70 4.30
C ASP A 305 -19.61 2.28 3.93
N ALA A 306 -20.68 1.53 4.19
CA ALA A 306 -22.06 1.96 3.96
C ALA A 306 -22.53 3.13 4.87
N HIS A 307 -21.84 3.36 5.98
CA HIS A 307 -22.15 4.35 7.01
C HIS A 307 -21.20 5.55 7.00
N GLY A 308 -20.18 5.54 6.16
CA GLY A 308 -19.15 6.57 6.11
C GLY A 308 -17.97 6.32 7.08
N GLU A 309 -17.92 5.13 7.66
CA GLU A 309 -16.90 4.68 8.60
C GLU A 309 -15.82 3.85 7.89
N GLU A 310 -14.79 3.43 8.63
CA GLU A 310 -13.69 2.62 8.10
C GLU A 310 -14.19 1.22 7.63
N PRO A 311 -14.01 0.87 6.34
CA PRO A 311 -14.53 -0.37 5.79
C PRO A 311 -13.65 -1.57 6.13
N ASN A 312 -14.29 -2.72 6.37
CA ASN A 312 -13.53 -3.96 6.59
C ASN A 312 -12.99 -4.55 5.27
N ARG A 313 -12.02 -5.47 5.37
CA ARG A 313 -11.37 -6.13 4.22
C ARG A 313 -12.34 -6.70 3.19
N SER A 314 -13.45 -7.29 3.65
CA SER A 314 -14.43 -7.90 2.75
C SER A 314 -15.26 -6.87 2.00
N GLU A 315 -15.60 -5.76 2.65
CA GLU A 315 -16.32 -4.64 2.03
C GLU A 315 -15.47 -3.95 0.98
N ARG A 316 -14.20 -3.64 1.30
CA ARG A 316 -13.29 -3.01 0.33
C ARG A 316 -13.10 -3.87 -0.92
N MET A 317 -12.97 -5.19 -0.74
CA MET A 317 -12.91 -6.14 -1.86
C MET A 317 -14.20 -6.14 -2.69
N ASN A 318 -15.36 -6.09 -2.04
CA ASN A 318 -16.64 -6.07 -2.73
C ASN A 318 -16.82 -4.79 -3.56
N ASP A 319 -16.45 -3.64 -3.00
CA ASP A 319 -16.46 -2.37 -3.72
C ASP A 319 -15.61 -2.42 -4.97
N LEU A 320 -14.44 -3.06 -4.91
CA LEU A 320 -13.60 -3.27 -6.09
C LEU A 320 -14.25 -4.18 -7.14
N LEU A 321 -14.87 -5.29 -6.73
CA LEU A 321 -15.59 -6.19 -7.64
C LEU A 321 -16.76 -5.48 -8.33
N MET A 322 -17.55 -4.71 -7.57
CA MET A 322 -18.64 -3.91 -8.13
C MET A 322 -18.12 -2.79 -9.04
N ALA A 323 -17.06 -2.09 -8.64
CA ALA A 323 -16.43 -1.03 -9.42
C ALA A 323 -15.97 -1.52 -10.81
N GLN A 324 -15.39 -2.73 -10.87
CA GLN A 324 -14.98 -3.37 -12.13
C GLN A 324 -16.15 -3.69 -13.07
N ARG A 325 -17.38 -3.79 -12.56
CA ARG A 325 -18.58 -4.04 -13.37
C ARG A 325 -19.24 -2.77 -13.87
N VAL A 326 -19.25 -1.70 -13.07
CA VAL A 326 -20.03 -0.49 -13.38
C VAL A 326 -19.33 0.51 -14.32
N SER A 327 -18.05 0.31 -14.67
CA SER A 327 -17.29 1.32 -15.44
C SER A 327 -17.67 1.42 -16.94
N GLY A 328 -18.45 0.47 -17.47
CA GLY A 328 -19.05 0.58 -18.80
C GLY A 328 -18.08 0.77 -19.99
N GLY A 329 -16.80 0.39 -19.87
CA GLY A 329 -15.80 0.59 -20.94
C GLY A 329 -15.30 2.04 -21.08
N GLU A 330 -15.59 2.89 -20.09
CA GLU A 330 -15.08 4.25 -20.05
C GLU A 330 -13.60 4.29 -19.65
N ARG A 331 -12.89 5.29 -20.16
CA ARG A 331 -11.49 5.60 -19.80
C ARG A 331 -11.44 5.99 -18.32
N ALA A 332 -11.05 5.08 -17.44
CA ALA A 332 -10.94 5.30 -15.99
C ALA A 332 -9.79 4.48 -15.40
N LEU A 333 -9.29 4.91 -14.25
CA LEU A 333 -8.30 4.18 -13.45
C LEU A 333 -8.82 4.00 -12.03
N TYR A 334 -8.56 2.84 -11.44
CA TYR A 334 -8.88 2.58 -10.04
C TYR A 334 -7.61 2.53 -9.20
N LEU A 335 -7.62 3.24 -8.07
CA LEU A 335 -6.61 3.13 -7.03
C LEU A 335 -7.17 2.34 -5.86
N PHE A 336 -6.46 1.29 -5.49
CA PHE A 336 -6.68 0.57 -4.25
C PHE A 336 -5.53 0.89 -3.30
N ASP A 337 -5.76 1.79 -2.34
CA ASP A 337 -4.75 2.21 -1.36
C ASP A 337 -4.66 1.21 -0.20
N GLU A 338 -3.53 1.14 0.50
CA GLU A 338 -3.29 0.18 1.60
C GLU A 338 -3.64 -1.27 1.22
N ALA A 339 -3.21 -1.66 0.03
CA ALA A 339 -3.55 -2.96 -0.55
C ALA A 339 -3.07 -4.13 0.31
N GLU A 340 -2.02 -3.97 1.12
CA GLU A 340 -1.50 -5.00 2.03
C GLU A 340 -2.57 -5.58 2.97
N ASP A 341 -3.58 -4.80 3.36
CA ASP A 341 -4.64 -5.26 4.27
C ASP A 341 -5.53 -6.33 3.62
N ILE A 342 -5.64 -6.31 2.29
CA ILE A 342 -6.33 -7.36 1.54
C ILE A 342 -5.51 -8.63 1.45
N PHE A 343 -4.18 -8.58 1.56
CA PHE A 343 -3.32 -9.74 1.29
C PHE A 343 -2.69 -10.34 2.56
N ARG A 344 -2.61 -9.59 3.66
CA ARG A 344 -2.16 -10.10 4.96
C ARG A 344 -3.02 -11.30 5.37
N THR A 345 -2.37 -12.46 5.55
CA THR A 345 -2.99 -13.64 6.15
C THR A 345 -3.00 -13.49 7.67
N SER A 346 -4.18 -13.41 8.28
CA SER A 346 -4.31 -13.53 9.72
C SER A 346 -4.16 -15.00 10.15
N PRO A 347 -3.31 -15.33 11.14
CA PRO A 347 -3.18 -16.70 11.67
C PRO A 347 -4.48 -17.26 12.26
N PHE A 348 -5.42 -16.39 12.62
CA PHE A 348 -6.68 -16.72 13.29
C PHE A 348 -7.90 -16.69 12.34
N GLU A 349 -7.76 -16.21 11.10
CA GLU A 349 -8.84 -16.26 10.12
C GLU A 349 -8.94 -17.66 9.49
N ARG A 350 -9.93 -18.44 9.95
CA ARG A 350 -10.34 -19.70 9.30
C ARG A 350 -11.03 -19.47 7.94
N SER A 351 -11.59 -18.28 7.73
CA SER A 351 -12.14 -17.90 6.44
C SER A 351 -10.99 -17.48 5.52
N ALA A 352 -10.59 -18.40 4.63
CA ALA A 352 -9.80 -18.03 3.48
C ALA A 352 -10.58 -16.97 2.70
N THR A 353 -10.20 -15.70 2.82
CA THR A 353 -10.50 -14.74 1.76
C THR A 353 -10.01 -15.40 0.47
N PRO A 354 -10.88 -15.76 -0.47
CA PRO A 354 -10.59 -16.94 -1.25
C PRO A 354 -9.62 -16.49 -2.32
N LYS A 355 -8.39 -17.01 -2.29
CA LYS A 355 -7.35 -16.78 -3.32
C LYS A 355 -7.94 -16.80 -4.75
N ILE A 356 -8.99 -17.59 -4.95
CA ILE A 356 -9.80 -17.67 -6.18
C ILE A 356 -10.41 -16.33 -6.60
N PHE A 357 -11.03 -15.54 -5.72
CA PHE A 357 -11.64 -14.25 -6.09
C PHE A 357 -10.59 -13.22 -6.50
N ILE A 358 -9.48 -13.16 -5.77
CA ILE A 358 -8.34 -12.29 -6.13
C ILE A 358 -7.76 -12.71 -7.48
N HIS A 359 -7.53 -14.00 -7.70
CA HIS A 359 -7.01 -14.48 -8.98
C HIS A 359 -7.96 -14.16 -10.13
N ARG A 360 -9.27 -14.38 -9.94
CA ARG A 360 -10.28 -14.04 -10.96
C ARG A 360 -10.39 -12.55 -11.21
N LEU A 361 -10.32 -11.73 -10.17
CA LEU A 361 -10.28 -10.27 -10.32
C LEU A 361 -9.09 -9.89 -11.19
N MET A 362 -7.92 -10.46 -10.92
CA MET A 362 -6.71 -10.17 -11.71
C MET A 362 -6.77 -10.67 -13.16
N GLU A 363 -7.56 -11.70 -13.42
CA GLU A 363 -7.70 -12.29 -14.76
C GLU A 363 -8.88 -11.68 -15.57
N SER A 364 -9.85 -11.04 -14.90
CA SER A 364 -11.09 -10.55 -15.52
C SER A 364 -11.36 -9.05 -15.31
N ALA A 365 -10.40 -8.33 -14.73
CA ALA A 365 -10.49 -6.88 -14.59
C ALA A 365 -10.66 -6.23 -15.97
N ARG A 366 -11.52 -5.20 -16.00
CA ARG A 366 -11.83 -4.40 -17.20
C ARG A 366 -11.25 -3.00 -17.10
N VAL A 367 -11.11 -2.50 -15.87
CA VAL A 367 -10.48 -1.21 -15.58
C VAL A 367 -9.11 -1.47 -14.99
N PRO A 368 -8.05 -0.82 -15.48
CA PRO A 368 -6.72 -0.93 -14.89
C PRO A 368 -6.74 -0.53 -13.42
N VAL A 369 -6.06 -1.33 -12.59
CA VAL A 369 -5.99 -1.10 -11.15
C VAL A 369 -4.55 -0.81 -10.74
N ILE A 370 -4.38 0.32 -10.08
CA ILE A 370 -3.15 0.66 -9.36
C ILE A 370 -3.36 0.24 -7.91
N TRP A 371 -2.48 -0.63 -7.40
CA TRP A 371 -2.44 -1.08 -6.03
C TRP A 371 -1.33 -0.31 -5.32
N ALA A 372 -1.63 0.44 -4.26
CA ALA A 372 -0.61 1.08 -3.44
C ALA A 372 -0.43 0.30 -2.14
N ALA A 373 0.82 -0.02 -1.80
CA ALA A 373 1.13 -0.76 -0.58
C ALA A 373 2.38 -0.24 0.14
N ASN A 374 2.42 -0.33 1.46
CA ASN A 374 3.62 0.00 2.24
C ASN A 374 4.52 -1.21 2.46
N ASP A 375 3.94 -2.41 2.44
CA ASP A 375 4.62 -3.67 2.74
C ASP A 375 4.41 -4.69 1.62
N ILE A 376 5.45 -4.86 0.78
CA ILE A 376 5.42 -5.84 -0.32
C ILE A 376 5.39 -7.29 0.19
N THR A 377 5.82 -7.55 1.43
CA THR A 377 5.88 -8.93 1.97
C THR A 377 4.49 -9.49 2.27
N ALA A 378 3.47 -8.64 2.37
CA ALA A 378 2.08 -9.05 2.47
C ALA A 378 1.58 -9.79 1.21
N PHE A 379 2.25 -9.62 0.07
CA PHE A 379 1.84 -10.20 -1.21
C PHE A 379 2.54 -11.54 -1.46
N SER A 380 1.75 -12.57 -1.73
CA SER A 380 2.30 -13.86 -2.15
C SER A 380 2.91 -13.78 -3.56
N SER A 381 3.89 -14.64 -3.86
CA SER A 381 4.48 -14.74 -5.21
C SER A 381 3.45 -15.05 -6.31
N ALA A 382 2.33 -15.70 -5.99
CA ALA A 382 1.24 -15.97 -6.92
C ALA A 382 0.49 -14.71 -7.36
N VAL A 383 0.38 -13.71 -6.47
CA VAL A 383 -0.24 -12.41 -6.76
C VAL A 383 0.75 -11.52 -7.51
N LEU A 384 2.01 -11.46 -7.07
CA LEU A 384 3.04 -10.65 -7.71
C LEU A 384 3.29 -11.05 -9.18
N ARG A 385 3.20 -12.34 -9.52
CA ARG A 385 3.30 -12.84 -10.91
C ARG A 385 2.18 -12.37 -11.85
N ARG A 386 1.08 -11.85 -11.31
CA ARG A 386 -0.06 -11.31 -12.08
C ARG A 386 -0.05 -9.78 -12.16
N MET A 387 0.87 -9.12 -11.44
CA MET A 387 1.10 -7.70 -11.61
C MET A 387 1.83 -7.50 -12.94
N SER A 388 1.34 -6.57 -13.75
CA SER A 388 1.95 -6.19 -15.02
C SER A 388 3.24 -5.39 -14.79
N LEU A 389 3.30 -4.66 -13.67
CA LEU A 389 4.48 -3.91 -13.21
C LEU A 389 4.45 -3.79 -11.69
N CYS A 390 5.61 -3.98 -11.05
CA CYS A 390 5.83 -3.63 -9.64
C CYS A 390 6.85 -2.50 -9.59
N LEU A 391 6.44 -1.33 -9.14
CA LEU A 391 7.24 -0.11 -9.09
C LEU A 391 7.50 0.26 -7.63
N GLU A 392 8.78 0.41 -7.28
CA GLU A 392 9.18 0.93 -5.97
C GLU A 392 9.14 2.46 -5.97
N VAL A 393 8.21 3.05 -5.22
CA VAL A 393 8.15 4.49 -5.02
C VAL A 393 9.14 4.88 -3.93
N LYS A 394 10.37 5.12 -4.36
CA LYS A 394 11.49 5.55 -3.51
C LYS A 394 11.38 7.03 -3.15
N LEU A 395 12.07 7.41 -2.08
CA LEU A 395 12.26 8.81 -1.71
C LEU A 395 13.19 9.48 -2.73
N PRO A 396 12.87 10.71 -3.19
CA PRO A 396 13.77 11.46 -4.07
C PRO A 396 15.09 11.78 -3.36
N GLU A 397 16.17 11.97 -4.12
CA GLU A 397 17.46 12.44 -3.60
C GLU A 397 17.35 13.85 -3.02
N ARG A 398 18.29 14.24 -2.14
CA ARG A 398 18.20 15.51 -1.40
C ARG A 398 18.06 16.74 -2.31
N SER A 399 18.81 16.79 -3.40
CA SER A 399 18.72 17.84 -4.42
C SER A 399 17.30 17.93 -4.99
N ARG A 400 16.73 16.82 -5.44
CA ARG A 400 15.36 16.79 -5.99
C ARG A 400 14.31 17.11 -4.93
N ARG A 401 14.52 16.71 -3.67
CA ARG A 401 13.63 17.10 -2.56
C ARG A 401 13.66 18.61 -2.34
N ALA A 402 14.83 19.26 -2.43
CA ALA A 402 14.94 20.71 -2.30
C ALA A 402 14.20 21.43 -3.45
N GLU A 403 14.36 20.95 -4.69
CA GLU A 403 13.60 21.45 -5.84
C GLU A 403 12.08 21.29 -5.62
N LEU A 404 11.63 20.14 -5.11
CA LEU A 404 10.23 19.90 -4.76
C LEU A 404 9.71 20.86 -3.67
N TRP A 405 10.55 21.19 -2.68
CA TRP A 405 10.21 22.20 -1.66
C TRP A 405 9.98 23.58 -2.29
N CYS A 406 10.82 23.97 -3.23
CA CYS A 406 10.65 25.22 -3.99
C CYS A 406 9.37 25.18 -4.85
N GLU A 407 9.14 24.12 -5.63
CA GLU A 407 7.95 23.94 -6.46
C GLU A 407 6.65 24.00 -5.63
N LEU A 408 6.63 23.34 -4.47
CA LEU A 408 5.49 23.38 -3.54
C LEU A 408 5.32 24.75 -2.89
N ALA A 409 6.40 25.44 -2.56
CA ALA A 409 6.34 26.76 -1.96
C ALA A 409 5.76 27.79 -2.94
N GLU A 410 6.17 27.73 -4.21
CA GLU A 410 5.57 28.55 -5.28
C GLU A 410 4.07 28.27 -5.43
N ALA A 411 3.68 26.99 -5.46
CA ALA A 411 2.27 26.60 -5.58
C ALA A 411 1.40 27.07 -4.40
N GLU A 412 1.95 27.06 -3.18
CA GLU A 412 1.27 27.55 -1.97
C GLU A 412 1.44 29.06 -1.76
N GLY A 413 2.24 29.76 -2.58
CA GLY A 413 2.50 31.20 -2.43
C GLY A 413 3.32 31.55 -1.18
N VAL A 414 4.24 30.68 -0.79
CA VAL A 414 5.17 30.88 0.33
C VAL A 414 6.55 31.23 -0.22
N ALA A 415 7.15 32.31 0.27
CA ALA A 415 8.52 32.64 -0.09
C ALA A 415 9.49 31.65 0.58
N LEU A 416 10.20 30.85 -0.22
CA LEU A 416 11.22 29.92 0.23
C LEU A 416 12.47 30.11 -0.63
N ASP A 417 13.62 30.30 0.01
CA ASP A 417 14.92 30.42 -0.64
C ASP A 417 15.63 29.07 -0.75
N GLU A 418 16.49 28.92 -1.75
CA GLU A 418 17.22 27.68 -2.06
C GLU A 418 18.00 27.13 -0.84
N PRO A 419 18.74 27.94 -0.04
CA PRO A 419 19.44 27.41 1.14
C PRO A 419 18.49 26.79 2.17
N MET A 420 17.33 27.40 2.41
CA MET A 420 16.34 26.88 3.35
C MET A 420 15.64 25.64 2.80
N ALA A 421 15.40 25.58 1.48
CA ALA A 421 14.88 24.39 0.82
C ALA A 421 15.86 23.20 0.96
N GLN A 422 17.16 23.44 0.82
CA GLN A 422 18.22 22.44 1.04
C GLN A 422 18.28 21.98 2.51
N ASP A 423 18.07 22.89 3.45
CA ASP A 423 17.99 22.56 4.88
C ASP A 423 16.73 21.73 5.19
N LEU A 424 15.57 22.12 4.67
CA LEU A 424 14.32 21.38 4.80
C LEU A 424 14.40 19.99 4.18
N ALA A 425 15.03 19.87 3.01
CA ALA A 425 15.28 18.61 2.33
C ALA A 425 16.25 17.69 3.10
N GLY A 426 17.19 18.27 3.85
CA GLY A 426 18.16 17.56 4.69
C GLY A 426 17.65 17.23 6.10
N LEU A 427 16.64 17.96 6.60
CA LEU A 427 16.09 17.77 7.94
C LEU A 427 15.36 16.44 8.06
N ILE A 428 14.62 16.01 7.02
CA ILE A 428 14.03 14.66 6.88
C ILE A 428 13.72 14.36 5.40
N PRO A 429 13.89 13.11 4.93
CA PRO A 429 13.20 12.62 3.73
C PRO A 429 11.68 12.52 3.98
N THR A 430 10.99 13.66 3.95
CA THR A 430 9.55 13.73 4.25
C THR A 430 8.73 13.45 3.02
N ALA A 431 7.54 12.89 3.26
CA ALA A 431 6.48 12.78 2.29
C ALA A 431 6.16 14.17 1.68
N PRO A 432 5.88 14.27 0.37
CA PRO A 432 5.39 15.51 -0.23
C PRO A 432 4.17 16.11 0.49
N ALA A 433 3.34 15.27 1.11
CA ALA A 433 2.21 15.69 1.94
C ALA A 433 2.63 16.49 3.19
N VAL A 434 3.74 16.11 3.85
CA VAL A 434 4.26 16.82 5.03
C VAL A 434 4.83 18.17 4.61
N ALA A 435 5.57 18.23 3.49
CA ALA A 435 6.10 19.47 2.96
C ALA A 435 4.98 20.47 2.63
N ARG A 436 3.95 20.02 1.91
CA ARG A 436 2.75 20.81 1.61
C ARG A 436 2.03 21.27 2.87
N ASN A 437 1.84 20.39 3.86
CA ASN A 437 1.20 20.77 5.12
C ASN A 437 1.99 21.85 5.87
N ALA A 438 3.32 21.75 5.87
CA ALA A 438 4.18 22.77 6.48
C ALA A 438 4.11 24.11 5.74
N LEU A 439 4.12 24.10 4.41
CA LEU A 439 3.99 25.31 3.59
C LEU A 439 2.60 25.93 3.71
N ARG A 440 1.54 25.13 3.67
CA ARG A 440 0.16 25.59 3.89
C ARG A 440 0.01 26.23 5.28
N ALA A 441 0.58 25.62 6.32
CA ALA A 441 0.59 26.19 7.66
C ALA A 441 1.37 27.52 7.71
N ALA A 442 2.51 27.61 7.03
CA ALA A 442 3.27 28.85 6.91
C ALA A 442 2.47 29.96 6.21
N ARG A 443 1.79 29.64 5.09
CA ARG A 443 0.90 30.56 4.39
C ARG A 443 -0.20 31.09 5.29
N LEU A 444 -0.89 30.20 6.02
CA LEU A 444 -1.96 30.57 6.96
C LEU A 444 -1.44 31.43 8.12
N ALA A 445 -0.16 31.29 8.48
CA ALA A 445 0.51 32.04 9.54
C ALA A 445 1.24 33.31 9.04
N GLY A 446 1.02 33.74 7.79
CA GLY A 446 1.60 34.99 7.25
C GLY A 446 2.81 34.81 6.34
N GLY A 447 3.09 33.60 5.85
CA GLY A 447 4.01 33.33 4.74
C GLY A 447 5.50 33.25 5.08
N GLU A 448 5.88 33.27 6.36
CA GLU A 448 7.30 33.19 6.75
C GLU A 448 7.89 31.78 6.58
N ALA A 449 9.01 31.67 5.85
CA ALA A 449 9.77 30.43 5.67
C ALA A 449 10.14 29.75 7.01
N ARG A 450 10.45 30.54 8.04
CA ARG A 450 10.78 30.04 9.39
C ARG A 450 9.63 29.26 10.02
N THR A 451 8.39 29.61 9.69
CA THR A 451 7.20 28.89 10.16
C THR A 451 7.10 27.53 9.49
N ALA A 452 7.37 27.44 8.17
CA ALA A 452 7.43 26.17 7.46
C ALA A 452 8.47 25.24 8.09
N THR A 453 9.67 25.74 8.40
CA THR A 453 10.71 24.96 9.08
C THR A 453 10.30 24.45 10.46
N ARG A 454 9.63 25.27 11.28
CA ARG A 454 9.15 24.86 12.59
C ARG A 454 8.08 23.78 12.49
N VAL A 455 7.11 23.94 11.60
CA VAL A 455 6.03 22.97 11.38
C VAL A 455 6.60 21.67 10.83
N ALA A 456 7.45 21.76 9.81
CA ALA A 456 8.13 20.61 9.23
C ALA A 456 8.90 19.82 10.29
N ARG A 457 9.73 20.49 11.12
CA ARG A 457 10.48 19.87 12.24
C ARG A 457 9.59 19.31 13.34
N GLY A 458 8.42 19.89 13.59
CA GLY A 458 7.45 19.37 14.54
C GLY A 458 6.84 18.05 14.07
N LEU A 459 6.32 18.03 12.84
CA LEU A 459 5.70 16.84 12.22
C LEU A 459 6.72 15.70 12.08
N ALA A 460 7.89 16.05 11.55
CA ALA A 460 9.12 15.28 11.54
C ALA A 460 9.40 14.52 12.85
N LYS A 461 9.52 15.27 13.95
CA LYS A 461 9.82 14.72 15.27
C LYS A 461 8.70 13.83 15.78
N ALA A 462 7.44 14.20 15.53
CA ALA A 462 6.28 13.39 15.92
C ALA A 462 6.25 12.04 15.18
N MET A 463 6.50 12.04 13.87
CA MET A 463 6.62 10.82 13.06
C MET A 463 7.80 9.94 13.50
N GLY A 464 8.91 10.56 13.93
CA GLY A 464 10.04 9.87 14.54
C GLY A 464 9.86 9.51 16.02
N HIS A 465 8.62 9.44 16.52
CA HIS A 465 8.28 9.11 17.92
C HIS A 465 9.04 9.94 18.96
N GLY A 466 9.17 11.26 18.72
CA GLY A 466 9.83 12.20 19.61
C GLY A 466 11.31 12.43 19.29
N VAL A 467 11.87 11.72 18.32
CA VAL A 467 13.27 11.86 17.89
C VAL A 467 13.30 12.42 16.47
N LEU A 468 14.10 13.48 16.26
CA LEU A 468 14.39 13.94 14.90
C LEU A 468 15.34 12.93 14.24
N PRO A 469 15.10 12.52 12.99
CA PRO A 469 16.06 11.71 12.23
C PRO A 469 17.42 12.37 12.21
N ALA A 470 18.47 11.54 12.19
CA ALA A 470 19.82 12.05 11.98
C ALA A 470 19.86 12.82 10.66
N PRO A 471 20.41 14.05 10.63
CA PRO A 471 20.52 14.80 9.38
C PRO A 471 21.34 13.98 8.38
N GLU A 472 20.83 13.89 7.15
CA GLU A 472 21.55 13.25 6.06
C GLU A 472 22.90 13.98 5.92
N ALA A 473 24.00 13.23 6.03
CA ALA A 473 25.34 13.82 6.09
C ALA A 473 25.50 14.77 4.90
N ALA A 474 25.71 16.06 5.18
CA ALA A 474 25.93 17.05 4.15
C ALA A 474 27.01 16.53 3.20
N GLU A 475 26.73 16.54 1.90
CA GLU A 475 27.77 16.34 0.89
C GLU A 475 28.95 17.22 1.28
N LEU A 476 30.11 16.62 1.54
CA LEU A 476 31.29 17.36 1.98
C LEU A 476 31.57 18.44 0.93
N PRO A 477 31.45 19.74 1.26
CA PRO A 477 31.81 20.78 0.32
C PRO A 477 33.33 20.78 0.19
N GLY A 478 33.81 20.59 -1.04
CA GLY A 478 35.21 20.67 -1.41
C GLY A 478 35.67 19.47 -2.22
N ILE A 479 36.09 19.75 -3.46
CA ILE A 479 36.76 18.81 -4.35
C ILE A 479 37.91 18.15 -3.59
N TYR A 480 37.74 16.89 -3.21
CA TYR A 480 38.83 16.08 -2.70
C TYR A 480 39.94 16.04 -3.77
N ASP A 481 41.17 16.32 -3.36
CA ASP A 481 42.32 16.31 -4.25
C ASP A 481 43.27 15.18 -3.81
N PRO A 482 43.45 14.14 -4.65
CA PRO A 482 44.34 13.01 -4.36
C PRO A 482 45.77 13.41 -4.00
N ALA A 483 46.25 14.59 -4.43
CA ALA A 483 47.60 15.07 -4.12
C ALA A 483 47.84 15.30 -2.62
N TYR A 484 46.78 15.48 -1.83
CA TYR A 484 46.84 15.65 -0.37
C TYR A 484 46.53 14.36 0.40
N SER A 485 46.61 13.19 -0.25
CA SER A 485 46.62 11.91 0.45
C SER A 485 47.89 11.15 0.07
N ARG A 486 48.49 10.48 1.06
CA ARG A 486 49.59 9.54 0.80
C ARG A 486 49.03 8.13 0.77
N ALA A 487 49.32 7.40 -0.30
CA ALA A 487 49.00 5.99 -0.43
C ALA A 487 50.17 5.22 -1.06
N ASP A 488 50.13 3.90 -0.99
CA ASP A 488 51.07 3.00 -1.67
C ASP A 488 50.86 2.90 -3.19
N LEU A 489 49.79 3.52 -3.71
CA LEU A 489 49.49 3.67 -5.12
C LEU A 489 49.30 5.14 -5.49
N ASP A 490 49.60 5.48 -6.74
CA ASP A 490 49.25 6.78 -7.30
C ASP A 490 47.72 6.86 -7.48
N LEU A 491 47.08 7.57 -6.55
CA LEU A 491 45.63 7.73 -6.49
C LEU A 491 45.08 8.46 -7.72
N ALA A 492 45.81 9.43 -8.28
CA ALA A 492 45.36 10.16 -9.47
C ALA A 492 45.41 9.26 -10.71
N ALA A 493 46.50 8.49 -10.87
CA ALA A 493 46.60 7.50 -11.93
C ALA A 493 45.56 6.37 -11.77
N LEU A 494 45.25 5.97 -10.54
CA LEU A 494 44.21 4.99 -10.25
C LEU A 494 42.84 5.48 -10.70
N VAL A 495 42.44 6.70 -10.33
CA VAL A 495 41.18 7.31 -10.77
C VAL A 495 41.11 7.33 -12.30
N ALA A 496 42.15 7.83 -12.97
CA ALA A 496 42.19 7.89 -14.43
C ALA A 496 42.06 6.51 -15.11
N ARG A 497 42.63 5.46 -14.50
CA ARG A 497 42.53 4.07 -15.01
C ARG A 497 41.14 3.47 -14.82
N LEU A 498 40.45 3.83 -13.74
CA LEU A 498 39.12 3.32 -13.42
C LEU A 498 38.00 4.08 -14.16
N THR A 499 38.26 5.32 -14.58
CA THR A 499 37.27 6.14 -15.32
C THR A 499 37.43 6.08 -16.84
N ARG A 500 38.47 5.43 -17.37
CA ARG A 500 38.68 5.31 -18.82
C ARG A 500 37.54 4.51 -19.50
N PRO A 501 37.18 4.83 -20.76
CA PRO A 501 36.21 4.05 -21.52
C PRO A 501 36.60 2.57 -21.61
N GLY A 502 35.66 1.67 -21.28
CA GLY A 502 35.88 0.22 -21.30
C GLY A 502 36.55 -0.36 -20.05
N ALA A 503 36.79 0.44 -19.00
CA ALA A 503 37.20 -0.10 -17.71
C ALA A 503 36.12 -1.02 -17.10
N PRO A 504 36.50 -2.10 -16.40
CA PRO A 504 35.54 -2.93 -15.69
C PRO A 504 34.81 -2.10 -14.63
N ARG A 505 33.48 -2.22 -14.56
CA ARG A 505 32.65 -1.52 -13.56
C ARG A 505 32.63 -2.21 -12.21
N GLY A 506 32.64 -3.56 -12.21
CA GLY A 506 32.69 -4.38 -10.99
C GLY A 506 34.08 -4.35 -10.33
N VAL A 507 34.43 -3.23 -9.70
CA VAL A 507 35.71 -3.03 -9.04
C VAL A 507 35.49 -3.07 -7.53
N SER A 508 36.22 -3.94 -6.85
CA SER A 508 36.23 -4.05 -5.39
C SER A 508 37.52 -3.47 -4.81
N LEU A 509 37.39 -2.43 -3.97
CA LEU A 509 38.54 -1.79 -3.32
C LEU A 509 38.50 -1.96 -1.81
N LEU A 510 39.65 -2.24 -1.21
CA LEU A 510 39.88 -2.09 0.23
C LEU A 510 40.78 -0.88 0.45
N LEU A 511 40.29 0.13 1.16
CA LEU A 511 41.08 1.29 1.59
C LEU A 511 41.41 1.12 3.07
N SER A 512 42.69 0.95 3.40
CA SER A 512 43.15 0.78 4.78
C SER A 512 44.15 1.86 5.17
N GLY A 513 44.20 2.23 6.45
CA GLY A 513 45.24 3.14 6.96
C GLY A 513 44.76 3.94 8.17
N PRO A 514 45.62 4.78 8.77
CA PRO A 514 45.28 5.55 9.96
C PRO A 514 44.00 6.40 9.78
N PRO A 515 43.25 6.68 10.87
CA PRO A 515 42.08 7.54 10.81
C PRO A 515 42.47 8.95 10.34
N GLY A 516 41.59 9.60 9.55
CA GLY A 516 41.82 10.97 9.07
C GLY A 516 42.69 11.13 7.82
N THR A 517 43.20 10.04 7.23
CA THR A 517 44.05 10.04 6.02
C THR A 517 43.31 10.30 4.70
N GLY A 518 41.97 10.33 4.71
CA GLY A 518 41.15 10.64 3.54
C GLY A 518 40.51 9.46 2.83
N LYS A 519 40.53 8.24 3.39
CA LYS A 519 39.96 7.02 2.79
C LYS A 519 38.51 7.20 2.27
N SER A 520 37.59 7.59 3.15
CA SER A 520 36.17 7.76 2.79
C SER A 520 35.95 8.96 1.86
N ALA A 521 36.82 9.96 1.90
CA ALA A 521 36.78 11.09 0.97
C ALA A 521 37.26 10.68 -0.44
N PHE A 522 38.33 9.88 -0.54
CA PHE A 522 38.79 9.29 -1.79
C PHE A 522 37.73 8.39 -2.43
N ALA A 523 37.06 7.55 -1.63
CA ALA A 523 35.96 6.71 -2.10
C ALA A 523 34.85 7.52 -2.79
N ARG A 524 34.39 8.62 -2.17
CA ARG A 524 33.38 9.52 -2.76
C ARG A 524 33.91 10.24 -4.00
N HIS A 525 35.17 10.67 -3.98
CA HIS A 525 35.81 11.29 -5.15
C HIS A 525 35.88 10.34 -6.34
N LEU A 526 36.25 9.08 -6.11
CA LEU A 526 36.27 8.04 -7.13
C LEU A 526 34.86 7.80 -7.71
N ALA A 527 33.84 7.70 -6.86
CA ALA A 527 32.45 7.57 -7.30
C ALA A 527 32.01 8.73 -8.20
N ALA A 528 32.29 9.98 -7.78
CA ALA A 528 32.00 11.17 -8.57
C ALA A 528 32.76 11.17 -9.91
N ALA A 529 34.04 10.80 -9.91
CA ALA A 529 34.84 10.71 -11.12
C ALA A 529 34.35 9.61 -12.09
N MET A 530 33.72 8.56 -11.57
CA MET A 530 33.05 7.51 -12.35
C MET A 530 31.63 7.90 -12.82
N GLY A 531 31.11 9.05 -12.39
CA GLY A 531 29.75 9.50 -12.71
C GLY A 531 28.66 8.69 -12.02
N LEU A 532 28.94 8.14 -10.83
CA LEU A 532 28.01 7.29 -10.08
C LEU A 532 27.58 7.99 -8.78
N GLY A 533 26.30 7.86 -8.42
CA GLY A 533 25.81 8.22 -7.10
C GLY A 533 26.41 7.32 -6.01
N VAL A 534 26.48 7.81 -4.77
CA VAL A 534 27.07 7.07 -3.64
C VAL A 534 25.98 6.44 -2.77
N LEU A 535 26.12 5.14 -2.46
CA LEU A 535 25.39 4.49 -1.37
C LEU A 535 26.38 4.20 -0.24
N GLN A 536 26.33 4.97 0.84
CA GLN A 536 27.21 4.75 2.00
C GLN A 536 26.47 3.99 3.10
N LYS A 537 27.09 2.91 3.62
CA LYS A 537 26.65 2.15 4.78
C LYS A 537 27.78 2.09 5.80
N ARG A 538 27.51 2.46 7.05
CA ARG A 538 28.46 2.26 8.17
C ARG A 538 28.21 0.90 8.79
N GLY A 539 29.19 0.35 9.50
CA GLY A 539 29.01 -0.88 10.28
C GLY A 539 27.76 -0.83 11.16
N SER A 540 27.54 0.28 11.86
CA SER A 540 26.34 0.52 12.70
C SER A 540 25.00 0.43 11.97
N ASP A 541 24.97 0.76 10.67
CA ASP A 541 23.73 0.75 9.88
C ASP A 541 23.37 -0.68 9.44
N ILE A 542 24.33 -1.61 9.52
CA ILE A 542 24.20 -2.99 9.08
C ILE A 542 23.85 -3.92 10.26
N PHE A 543 24.35 -3.64 11.46
CA PHE A 543 24.10 -4.48 12.63
C PHE A 543 22.64 -4.40 13.10
N GLY A 544 21.95 -5.55 13.08
CA GLY A 544 20.62 -5.71 13.67
C GLY A 544 20.68 -6.21 15.13
N SER A 545 19.57 -6.05 15.87
CA SER A 545 19.46 -6.56 17.24
C SER A 545 19.09 -8.05 17.29
N TYR A 546 18.63 -8.61 16.17
CA TYR A 546 18.20 -9.99 16.05
C TYR A 546 19.10 -10.81 15.11
N VAL A 547 19.25 -12.10 15.38
CA VAL A 547 20.05 -13.03 14.55
C VAL A 547 19.45 -13.12 13.15
N GLY A 548 20.26 -12.93 12.09
CA GLY A 548 19.80 -12.97 10.70
C GLY A 548 19.51 -11.59 10.06
N GLU A 549 19.36 -10.53 10.86
CA GLU A 549 19.10 -9.18 10.33
C GLU A 549 20.32 -8.60 9.64
N THR A 550 21.50 -8.82 10.22
CA THR A 550 22.76 -8.31 9.70
C THR A 550 23.06 -8.87 8.31
N GLU A 551 22.84 -10.16 8.07
CA GLU A 551 22.98 -10.77 6.73
C GLU A 551 21.99 -10.18 5.73
N ARG A 552 20.72 -10.01 6.13
CA ARG A 552 19.70 -9.37 5.30
C ARG A 552 20.06 -7.94 4.94
N ASN A 553 20.62 -7.18 5.88
CA ASN A 553 21.03 -5.80 5.66
C ASN A 553 22.22 -5.69 4.70
N ILE A 554 23.18 -6.63 4.77
CA ILE A 554 24.28 -6.73 3.79
C ILE A 554 23.72 -7.03 2.39
N ALA A 555 22.87 -8.05 2.28
CA ALA A 555 22.26 -8.42 1.01
C ALA A 555 21.44 -7.27 0.42
N ALA A 556 20.66 -6.58 1.26
CA ALA A 556 19.89 -5.41 0.87
C ALA A 556 20.78 -4.25 0.41
N ALA A 557 21.92 -4.00 1.06
CA ALA A 557 22.85 -2.94 0.66
C ALA A 557 23.45 -3.20 -0.73
N PHE A 558 23.89 -4.44 -1.02
CA PHE A 558 24.39 -4.79 -2.36
C PHE A 558 23.28 -4.81 -3.41
N ALA A 559 22.10 -5.34 -3.09
CA ALA A 559 20.96 -5.32 -4.00
C ALA A 559 20.56 -3.87 -4.34
N GLN A 560 20.45 -3.00 -3.33
CA GLN A 560 20.16 -1.59 -3.51
C GLN A 560 21.20 -0.89 -4.40
N ALA A 561 22.50 -1.11 -4.14
CA ALA A 561 23.56 -0.54 -4.97
C ALA A 561 23.49 -1.01 -6.43
N ARG A 562 23.18 -2.31 -6.64
CA ARG A 562 23.02 -2.90 -7.97
C ARG A 562 21.84 -2.27 -8.70
N ASP A 563 20.69 -2.23 -8.04
CA ASP A 563 19.42 -1.82 -8.63
C ASP A 563 19.38 -0.31 -8.91
N GLU A 564 20.02 0.51 -8.06
CA GLU A 564 20.17 1.95 -8.28
C GLU A 564 21.40 2.33 -9.13
N GLY A 565 22.24 1.36 -9.50
CA GLY A 565 23.48 1.63 -10.23
C GLY A 565 24.46 2.53 -9.48
N LYS A 566 24.51 2.45 -8.14
CA LYS A 566 25.31 3.32 -7.27
C LYS A 566 26.64 2.68 -6.88
N PHE A 567 27.61 3.54 -6.54
CA PHE A 567 28.88 3.16 -5.93
C PHE A 567 28.66 2.88 -4.44
N LEU A 568 28.89 1.63 -4.02
CA LEU A 568 28.68 1.21 -2.63
C LEU A 568 29.91 1.47 -1.76
N ILE A 569 29.75 2.16 -0.63
CA ILE A 569 30.80 2.42 0.36
C ILE A 569 30.42 1.78 1.68
N PHE A 570 31.18 0.77 2.11
CA PHE A 570 31.18 0.28 3.49
C PHE A 570 32.25 1.01 4.29
N ASP A 571 31.82 1.94 5.16
CA ASP A 571 32.73 2.69 6.04
C ASP A 571 32.89 1.94 7.37
N GLU A 572 34.10 1.86 7.91
CA GLU A 572 34.41 1.13 9.16
C GLU A 572 34.08 -0.38 9.06
N ALA A 573 34.48 -0.97 7.94
CA ALA A 573 34.22 -2.36 7.59
C ALA A 573 35.04 -3.37 8.42
N ASP A 574 35.92 -2.94 9.33
CA ASP A 574 36.64 -3.79 10.27
C ASP A 574 35.69 -4.60 11.16
N SER A 575 34.54 -4.03 11.48
CA SER A 575 33.48 -4.72 12.23
C SER A 575 32.71 -5.75 11.38
N LEU A 576 32.61 -5.55 10.06
CA LEU A 576 31.88 -6.42 9.13
C LEU A 576 32.74 -7.58 8.59
N LEU A 577 34.05 -7.36 8.50
CA LEU A 577 35.03 -8.25 7.87
C LEU A 577 36.05 -8.79 8.88
N GLY A 578 35.67 -8.85 10.17
CA GLY A 578 36.54 -9.34 11.24
C GLY A 578 36.97 -10.80 11.04
N GLY A 579 38.19 -11.13 11.48
CA GLY A 579 38.75 -12.48 11.34
C GLY A 579 37.88 -13.56 11.98
N ARG A 580 37.45 -14.54 11.16
CA ARG A 580 36.57 -15.64 11.58
C ARG A 580 37.16 -16.49 12.71
N GLU A 581 38.48 -16.61 12.77
CA GLU A 581 39.20 -17.36 13.82
C GLU A 581 39.11 -16.69 15.20
N ARG A 582 38.83 -15.38 15.22
CA ARG A 582 38.65 -14.58 16.44
C ARG A 582 37.18 -14.34 16.78
N ALA A 583 36.27 -14.91 15.97
CA ALA A 583 34.83 -14.78 16.18
C ALA A 583 34.42 -15.53 17.45
N VAL A 584 33.71 -14.84 18.34
CA VAL A 584 33.16 -15.41 19.58
C VAL A 584 31.75 -15.93 19.33
N ARG A 585 31.05 -15.38 18.32
CA ARG A 585 29.64 -15.69 18.05
C ARG A 585 29.46 -16.19 16.62
N ASN A 586 28.61 -17.20 16.43
CA ASN A 586 28.36 -17.82 15.12
C ASN A 586 27.85 -16.84 14.06
N TRP A 587 27.14 -15.78 14.45
CA TRP A 587 26.64 -14.77 13.52
C TRP A 587 27.75 -13.92 12.90
N GLU A 588 28.90 -13.75 13.56
CA GLU A 588 30.06 -13.02 13.02
C GLU A 588 30.63 -13.75 11.80
N VAL A 589 30.67 -15.08 11.85
CA VAL A 589 31.12 -15.92 10.72
C VAL A 589 30.11 -15.89 9.57
N SER A 590 28.82 -15.94 9.89
CA SER A 590 27.73 -15.89 8.91
C SER A 590 27.70 -14.55 8.15
N GLN A 591 27.87 -13.45 8.86
CA GLN A 591 28.00 -12.11 8.28
C GLN A 591 29.13 -12.01 7.25
N VAL A 592 30.33 -12.49 7.60
CA VAL A 592 31.47 -12.47 6.68
C VAL A 592 31.17 -13.34 5.46
N ASN A 593 30.55 -14.52 5.61
CA ASN A 593 30.16 -15.37 4.48
C ASN A 593 29.21 -14.68 3.49
N GLU A 594 28.19 -13.98 4.01
CA GLU A 594 27.25 -13.23 3.17
C GLU A 594 27.99 -12.14 2.38
N MET A 595 28.86 -11.37 3.05
CA MET A 595 29.69 -10.35 2.41
C MET A 595 30.54 -10.94 1.29
N LEU A 596 31.24 -12.06 1.53
CA LEU A 596 32.06 -12.72 0.51
C LEU A 596 31.27 -13.16 -0.72
N THR A 597 30.05 -13.65 -0.52
CA THR A 597 29.16 -14.11 -1.61
C THR A 597 28.80 -12.96 -2.55
N TRP A 598 28.48 -11.80 -1.98
CA TRP A 598 28.19 -10.61 -2.77
C TRP A 598 29.43 -10.01 -3.42
N MET A 599 30.59 -10.00 -2.74
CA MET A 599 31.84 -9.50 -3.31
C MET A 599 32.25 -10.23 -4.60
N GLU A 600 31.89 -11.51 -4.75
CA GLU A 600 32.21 -12.32 -5.95
C GLU A 600 31.30 -12.03 -7.15
N THR A 601 30.06 -11.57 -6.90
CA THR A 601 29.01 -11.52 -7.93
C THR A 601 28.46 -10.12 -8.19
N HIS A 602 28.82 -9.13 -7.36
CA HIS A 602 28.28 -7.78 -7.47
C HIS A 602 28.81 -7.04 -8.72
N PRO A 603 27.93 -6.55 -9.61
CA PRO A 603 28.34 -5.97 -10.89
C PRO A 603 28.75 -4.49 -10.81
N GLN A 604 28.42 -3.79 -9.73
CA GLN A 604 28.74 -2.37 -9.54
C GLN A 604 30.01 -2.18 -8.70
N PRO A 605 30.69 -1.02 -8.78
CA PRO A 605 31.88 -0.78 -7.98
C PRO A 605 31.52 -0.62 -6.50
N PHE A 606 32.34 -1.20 -5.63
CA PHE A 606 32.22 -1.03 -4.19
C PHE A 606 33.58 -0.87 -3.50
N VAL A 607 33.56 -0.21 -2.35
CA VAL A 607 34.75 0.02 -1.54
C VAL A 607 34.46 -0.23 -0.06
N CYS A 608 35.40 -0.87 0.62
CA CYS A 608 35.42 -0.99 2.06
C CYS A 608 36.53 -0.10 2.62
N THR A 609 36.24 0.69 3.65
CA THR A 609 37.26 1.46 4.38
C THR A 609 37.51 0.79 5.73
N THR A 610 38.77 0.79 6.18
CA THR A 610 39.14 0.27 7.50
C THR A 610 40.28 1.07 8.11
N ASN A 611 40.25 1.24 9.44
CA ASN A 611 41.38 1.76 10.20
C ASN A 611 42.28 0.64 10.75
N LEU A 612 41.82 -0.62 10.75
CA LEU A 612 42.43 -1.77 11.41
C LEU A 612 42.61 -2.95 10.44
N PRO A 613 43.50 -2.85 9.44
CA PRO A 613 43.67 -3.90 8.44
C PRO A 613 44.13 -5.25 9.02
N GLU A 614 44.84 -5.26 10.14
CA GLU A 614 45.36 -6.48 10.79
C GLU A 614 44.28 -7.34 11.45
N GLY A 615 43.07 -6.79 11.64
CA GLY A 615 41.92 -7.49 12.22
C GLY A 615 41.05 -8.22 11.21
N LEU A 616 41.32 -8.06 9.90
CA LEU A 616 40.44 -8.53 8.84
C LEU A 616 40.60 -10.02 8.52
N ASP A 617 39.51 -10.63 8.07
CA ASP A 617 39.46 -12.00 7.60
C ASP A 617 40.29 -12.23 6.33
N ALA A 618 41.11 -13.28 6.35
CA ALA A 618 42.04 -13.60 5.27
C ALA A 618 41.33 -13.95 3.95
N ALA A 619 40.13 -14.54 4.01
CA ALA A 619 39.35 -14.88 2.82
C ALA A 619 38.73 -13.62 2.17
N SER A 620 38.45 -12.59 2.97
CA SER A 620 37.96 -11.28 2.51
C SER A 620 39.05 -10.50 1.80
N LEU A 621 40.27 -10.47 2.33
CA LEU A 621 41.41 -9.81 1.70
C LEU A 621 41.69 -10.33 0.28
N ARG A 622 41.51 -11.64 0.04
CA ARG A 622 41.73 -12.28 -1.27
C ARG A 622 40.68 -11.93 -2.33
N ARG A 623 39.52 -11.41 -1.93
CA ARG A 623 38.38 -11.11 -2.83
C ARG A 623 38.32 -9.66 -3.29
N PHE A 624 39.06 -8.77 -2.61
CA PHE A 624 39.25 -7.40 -3.11
C PHE A 624 40.20 -7.41 -4.30
N LEU A 625 39.80 -6.74 -5.38
CA LEU A 625 40.61 -6.60 -6.57
C LEU A 625 41.82 -5.70 -6.31
N LEU A 626 41.63 -4.64 -5.52
CA LEU A 626 42.67 -3.69 -5.16
C LEU A 626 42.70 -3.43 -3.66
N HIS A 627 43.90 -3.46 -3.08
CA HIS A 627 44.16 -3.00 -1.74
C HIS A 627 45.00 -1.71 -1.83
N VAL A 628 44.45 -0.61 -1.31
CA VAL A 628 45.12 0.69 -1.26
C VAL A 628 45.37 1.02 0.22
N ARG A 629 46.65 1.21 0.56
CA ARG A 629 47.06 1.57 1.92
C ARG A 629 47.43 3.03 2.00
N PHE A 630 46.65 3.76 2.79
CA PHE A 630 46.88 5.15 3.15
C PHE A 630 47.85 5.23 4.31
N ASP A 631 48.68 6.28 4.28
CA ASP A 631 49.68 6.57 5.30
C ASP A 631 49.63 8.07 5.67
N TYR A 632 50.37 8.45 6.71
CA TYR A 632 50.53 9.85 7.11
C TYR A 632 51.19 10.68 6.02
N LEU A 633 50.88 11.98 5.98
CA LEU A 633 51.33 12.88 4.91
C LEU A 633 52.86 12.91 4.80
N ALA A 634 53.35 12.86 3.56
CA ALA A 634 54.79 13.09 3.31
C ALA A 634 55.15 14.57 3.58
N PRO A 635 56.39 14.89 3.98
CA PRO A 635 56.78 16.27 4.32
C PRO A 635 56.42 17.32 3.26
N ALA A 636 56.59 16.98 1.98
CA ALA A 636 56.21 17.86 0.87
C ALA A 636 54.69 18.08 0.76
N GLN A 637 53.88 17.06 1.03
CA GLN A 637 52.42 17.16 1.04
C GLN A 637 51.94 17.95 2.25
N THR A 638 52.54 17.74 3.42
CA THR A 638 52.28 18.48 4.66
C THR A 638 52.52 19.98 4.45
N ALA A 639 53.67 20.35 3.86
CA ALA A 639 53.99 21.75 3.57
C ALA A 639 53.00 22.40 2.57
N ARG A 640 52.63 21.69 1.50
CA ARG A 640 51.65 22.18 0.52
C ARG A 640 50.26 22.33 1.14
N LEU A 641 49.82 21.36 1.94
CA LEU A 641 48.51 21.39 2.59
C LEU A 641 48.44 22.50 3.64
N PHE A 642 49.54 22.76 4.37
CA PHE A 642 49.65 23.88 5.29
C PHE A 642 49.47 25.21 4.56
N ALA A 643 50.23 25.41 3.49
CA ALA A 643 50.17 26.64 2.70
C ALA A 643 48.79 26.90 2.09
N LYS A 644 48.12 25.85 1.64
CA LYS A 644 46.75 25.94 1.13
C LYS A 644 45.73 26.24 2.24
N THR A 645 45.80 25.51 3.35
CA THR A 645 44.78 25.58 4.41
C THR A 645 44.83 26.88 5.19
N PHE A 646 46.03 27.35 5.54
CA PHE A 646 46.23 28.54 6.37
C PHE A 646 46.67 29.76 5.57
N THR A 647 46.78 29.64 4.25
CA THR A 647 47.17 30.75 3.36
C THR A 647 48.49 31.41 3.78
N ALA A 648 49.40 30.63 4.37
CA ALA A 648 50.64 31.09 4.99
C ALA A 648 51.80 30.12 4.67
N PRO A 649 53.05 30.58 4.56
CA PRO A 649 54.18 29.68 4.27
C PRO A 649 54.35 28.63 5.38
N ALA A 650 54.64 27.40 4.97
CA ALA A 650 54.88 26.30 5.91
C ALA A 650 56.16 26.54 6.72
N PRO A 651 56.12 26.53 8.07
CA PRO A 651 57.32 26.63 8.89
C PRO A 651 58.28 25.46 8.62
N GLU A 652 59.59 25.69 8.62
CA GLU A 652 60.58 24.61 8.42
C GLU A 652 60.42 23.47 9.44
N ARG A 653 60.05 23.82 10.68
CA ARG A 653 59.77 22.88 11.76
C ARG A 653 58.56 21.98 11.51
N LEU A 654 57.69 22.30 10.55
CA LEU A 654 56.55 21.45 10.18
C LEU A 654 57.00 20.05 9.73
N ALA A 655 58.20 19.94 9.13
CA ALA A 655 58.78 18.67 8.72
C ALA A 655 59.07 17.70 9.90
N THR A 656 59.10 18.19 11.15
CA THR A 656 59.28 17.34 12.33
C THR A 656 58.01 16.62 12.75
N LEU A 657 56.85 16.98 12.19
CA LEU A 657 55.56 16.36 12.48
C LEU A 657 55.27 15.27 11.42
N ASP A 658 55.66 14.04 11.73
CA ASP A 658 55.68 12.90 10.79
C ASP A 658 54.37 12.10 10.72
N ARG A 659 53.43 12.36 11.63
CA ARG A 659 52.15 11.63 11.77
C ARG A 659 50.91 12.51 11.57
N LEU A 660 51.04 13.56 10.75
CA LEU A 660 49.93 14.43 10.39
C LEU A 660 49.06 13.81 9.29
N THR A 661 47.76 14.11 9.37
CA THR A 661 46.73 13.68 8.42
C THR A 661 45.95 14.88 7.89
N PRO A 662 45.32 14.81 6.70
CA PRO A 662 44.49 15.89 6.18
C PRO A 662 43.35 16.33 7.12
N ALA A 663 42.82 15.40 7.91
CA ALA A 663 41.79 15.72 8.90
C ALA A 663 42.31 16.66 10.01
N ASP A 664 43.58 16.58 10.39
CA ASP A 664 44.16 17.44 11.43
C ASP A 664 44.18 18.90 10.96
N PHE A 665 44.54 19.14 9.70
CA PHE A 665 44.48 20.46 9.06
C PHE A 665 43.07 21.04 9.05
N SER A 666 42.09 20.24 8.59
CA SER A 666 40.68 20.65 8.57
C SER A 666 40.14 20.94 9.97
N ARG A 667 40.53 20.16 10.99
CA ARG A 667 40.13 20.39 12.39
C ARG A 667 40.73 21.67 12.94
N VAL A 668 42.03 21.88 12.76
CA VAL A 668 42.72 23.08 13.23
C VAL A 668 42.16 24.33 12.55
N ALA A 669 41.94 24.30 11.23
CA ALA A 669 41.33 25.42 10.51
C ALA A 669 39.94 25.76 11.02
N LYS A 670 39.05 24.76 11.19
CA LYS A 670 37.72 24.97 11.77
C LYS A 670 37.78 25.52 13.19
N ARG A 671 38.70 25.02 14.01
CA ARG A 671 38.91 25.50 15.38
C ARG A 671 39.38 26.95 15.41
N MET A 672 40.30 27.33 14.54
CA MET A 672 40.78 28.71 14.46
C MET A 672 39.67 29.67 14.02
N VAL A 673 38.87 29.29 13.02
CA VAL A 673 37.71 30.06 12.59
C VAL A 673 36.68 30.19 13.70
N LEU A 674 36.38 29.10 14.43
CA LEU A 674 35.40 29.11 15.52
C LEU A 674 35.82 30.00 16.70
N LEU A 675 37.12 30.15 16.94
CA LEU A 675 37.67 30.90 18.06
C LEU A 675 38.09 32.33 17.69
N ASP A 676 37.83 32.78 16.45
CA ASP A 676 38.35 34.04 15.89
C ASP A 676 39.88 34.20 16.07
N ASP A 677 40.62 33.09 16.04
CA ASP A 677 42.08 33.10 16.12
C ASP A 677 42.65 33.68 14.81
N SER A 678 43.56 34.65 14.89
CA SER A 678 44.30 35.13 13.72
C SER A 678 45.09 33.99 13.07
N VAL A 679 45.03 33.88 11.74
CA VAL A 679 45.75 32.86 10.97
C VAL A 679 47.25 33.17 10.93
N ASP A 680 47.94 32.88 12.03
CA ASP A 680 49.39 32.94 12.14
C ASP A 680 50.01 31.53 11.98
N ALA A 681 51.10 31.44 11.22
CA ALA A 681 51.79 30.19 10.92
C ALA A 681 52.36 29.51 12.19
N ALA A 682 52.84 30.29 13.17
CA ALA A 682 53.36 29.74 14.42
C ALA A 682 52.25 29.15 15.30
N ARG A 683 51.09 29.82 15.33
CA ARG A 683 49.88 29.34 16.02
C ARG A 683 49.33 28.07 15.37
N ALA A 684 49.17 28.07 14.05
CA ALA A 684 48.69 26.90 13.29
C ALA A 684 49.62 25.68 13.48
N PHE A 685 50.93 25.88 13.44
CA PHE A 685 51.91 24.83 13.74
C PHE A 685 51.73 24.27 15.17
N SER A 686 51.61 25.15 16.17
CA SER A 686 51.46 24.73 17.56
C SER A 686 50.18 23.91 17.79
N LEU A 687 49.08 24.30 17.14
CA LEU A 687 47.82 23.57 17.18
C LEU A 687 47.89 22.22 16.47
N LEU A 688 48.56 22.14 15.32
CA LEU A 688 48.81 20.87 14.61
C LEU A 688 49.70 19.92 15.42
N ALA A 689 50.74 20.44 16.06
CA ALA A 689 51.60 19.65 16.94
C ALA A 689 50.82 19.07 18.13
N ALA A 690 50.00 19.91 18.79
CA ALA A 690 49.15 19.48 19.89
C ALA A 690 48.09 18.45 19.45
N GLU A 691 47.45 18.64 18.29
CA GLU A 691 46.49 17.67 17.74
C GLU A 691 47.19 16.33 17.46
N MET A 692 48.36 16.35 16.81
CA MET A 692 49.14 15.13 16.53
C MET A 692 49.52 14.38 17.83
N GLU A 693 50.07 15.07 18.81
CA GLU A 693 50.49 14.49 20.10
C GLU A 693 49.31 13.92 20.88
N SER A 694 48.17 14.61 20.90
CA SER A 694 46.98 14.14 21.63
C SER A 694 46.44 12.81 21.10
N ARG A 695 46.60 12.52 19.80
CA ARG A 695 46.15 11.26 19.18
C ARG A 695 47.11 10.10 19.42
N LEU A 696 48.41 10.36 19.55
CA LEU A 696 49.46 9.35 19.37
C LEU A 696 50.59 9.37 20.42
N GLY A 697 50.51 10.24 21.42
CA GLY A 697 51.58 10.50 22.39
C GLY A 697 52.76 11.29 21.79
N PRO A 698 53.77 11.67 22.60
CA PRO A 698 54.90 12.48 22.14
C PRO A 698 55.68 11.78 21.01
N ALA A 699 56.24 12.57 20.09
CA ALA A 699 57.08 12.06 19.00
C ALA A 699 58.34 11.34 19.55
N ARG A 700 58.80 10.28 18.88
CA ARG A 700 60.07 9.62 19.23
C ARG A 700 61.22 10.62 19.07
N GLY A 701 61.84 11.02 20.18
CA GLY A 701 63.03 11.85 20.17
C GLY A 701 64.22 11.16 19.50
N MET A 702 65.00 11.92 18.73
CA MET A 702 66.28 11.48 18.15
C MET A 702 67.18 10.89 19.24
N GLY A 703 67.55 9.62 19.08
CA GLY A 703 68.50 8.95 19.95
C GLY A 703 69.91 9.53 19.77
N PHE A 704 70.45 10.13 20.83
CA PHE A 704 71.89 10.32 20.97
C PHE A 704 72.55 8.95 21.16
N GLY A 705 73.62 8.70 20.40
CA GLY A 705 74.38 7.45 20.45
C GLY A 705 74.93 7.15 21.84
N ARG A 706 74.78 5.89 22.26
CA ARG A 706 75.61 5.31 23.32
C ARG A 706 76.94 4.89 22.70
N LEU A 707 77.97 5.70 22.98
CA LEU A 707 79.34 5.22 23.07
C LEU A 707 79.52 4.56 24.45
N MET A 708 80.26 3.44 24.43
CA MET A 708 80.59 2.48 25.49
C MET A 708 79.55 1.42 25.83
#